data_AF-A0A821ZWE2-F1
#
_entry.id   AF-A0A821ZWE2-F1
#
_cell.length_a   1.000
_cell.length_b   1.000
_cell.length_c   1.000
_cell.angle_alpha   90.00
_cell.angle_beta   90.00
_cell.angle_gamma   90.00
#
_symmetry.space_group_name_H-M   'P 1'
#
loop_
_entity.id
_entity.type
_entity.pdbx_description
1 polymer ?
#
loop_
_entity_poly.entity_id
_entity_poly.type
_entity_poly.pdbx_seq_one_letter_code
_entity_poly.pdbx_strand_id
1 'polypeptide(L)'
;MTSLSTIKRRAIDPNGNNGAMYDIYQDRVIQPLKITGKKEKTQVLNSIQCKLIDSNTEESRNLLKWINIDDNLRLQILLNPQLRNGVAALCNHYHPIDQYTRFMHFFYANHEIKLPEDPVEAKELFVSIIFDSDATHIISAVSFGIDVIIALQLPQKNNITQQIDVALDKVRSQLTNSGKALDYTENGASLLNKITVTKVYSNIAELREMTSFLKICHFIDEPKEKREKYRPCEYTLRPMEWLYGDTHYKLSFSEYILLEKSDSEKFEKHLLEIDLPDHLKNLMVEARNQWQDFEKMYADEIQRHKLLMTAIHSGQKKIYEIDQAIEHYDQTFFKKNIHELLQRIKIIEEKLQSVSTVQQDESKYSQLLEPQKNHNDHEQILKPKLTIGNQQSETILSHNELPDNNQPALSTELKKEKNVNNQYSSLPNKQVQPTDASITSLSKSILQRTNNTINILLLGESGVGKSTFINAFVNYLIYKTLETAEQDKPVVLIPVSFLITTGSDFHEHIVKFGDPDSYHNEDFDHPGQSVTQKCKSYVFHLNHINTTKIRIIDTPGFGDTRGVYQDDANMQHILEYINDLTHLDAICFLLKPNTSKINYFFVTCLNQLLDFLGSTARENIIFCFTNARSTFYTPGDTAPLLKSILKSLKIGEIPFKKDNTFCFDNESFRYLVALQNNIKFDTIVHSEYENSWSKSVEESNRLLHYICTKLSAHDMQGERQSIKQAQFQISYMIRPMLEAMRNNLRNSIMYEKDASSEQIILNPVILDRPGAACYTCKPDILQLGKFWIARHSAHEMRKICLSCSCAINQHTRIDYELDYTHSGKRSKYGKDETEKSINLLLEGSAKFAYFLKNISCSSKDDPFWIGITQMISEENDL
;
A
#
# COMPACT_ATOMS: atom_id res chain seq x y z
N MET A 1 -10.41 -16.94 -49.37
CA MET A 1 -10.36 -15.47 -49.39
C MET A 1 -11.61 -14.95 -48.69
N THR A 2 -11.48 -14.55 -47.43
CA THR A 2 -12.51 -13.85 -46.66
C THR A 2 -11.77 -12.88 -45.75
N SER A 3 -11.81 -11.60 -46.12
CA SER A 3 -11.28 -10.41 -45.44
C SER A 3 -10.00 -10.57 -44.60
N LEU A 4 -8.87 -10.09 -45.15
CA LEU A 4 -7.97 -9.22 -44.39
C LEU A 4 -8.85 -8.08 -43.84
N SER A 5 -9.21 -8.14 -42.55
CA SER A 5 -10.24 -7.27 -41.99
C SER A 5 -9.73 -5.83 -41.91
N THR A 6 -10.25 -4.97 -42.78
CA THR A 6 -10.02 -3.52 -42.70
C THR A 6 -10.62 -2.98 -41.40
N ILE A 7 -9.83 -2.20 -40.65
CA ILE A 7 -10.22 -1.70 -39.32
C ILE A 7 -10.51 -0.21 -39.42
N LYS A 8 -11.67 0.22 -38.91
CA LYS A 8 -11.92 1.63 -38.64
C LYS A 8 -11.39 1.99 -37.26
N ARG A 9 -10.63 3.06 -37.19
CA ARG A 9 -9.93 3.53 -35.98
C ARG A 9 -10.17 5.03 -35.85
N ARG A 10 -10.48 5.56 -34.67
CA ARG A 10 -10.61 7.03 -34.50
C ARG A 10 -9.24 7.69 -34.65
N ALA A 11 -9.17 8.79 -35.40
CA ALA A 11 -7.93 9.51 -35.60
C ALA A 11 -7.61 10.35 -34.35
N ILE A 12 -6.69 9.83 -33.54
CA ILE A 12 -6.20 10.48 -32.31
C ILE A 12 -4.97 11.36 -32.55
N ASP A 13 -4.21 11.06 -33.60
CA ASP A 13 -3.07 11.88 -34.06
C ASP A 13 -3.53 12.82 -35.20
N PRO A 14 -3.47 14.15 -35.04
CA PRO A 14 -3.83 15.08 -36.11
C PRO A 14 -2.88 15.03 -37.33
N ASN A 15 -1.74 14.33 -37.22
CA ASN A 15 -0.73 14.19 -38.27
C ASN A 15 -0.82 12.88 -39.06
N GLY A 16 -1.75 11.99 -38.69
CA GLY A 16 -1.98 10.73 -39.41
C GLY A 16 -2.45 10.99 -40.84
N ASN A 17 -1.56 10.73 -41.79
CA ASN A 17 -1.80 10.93 -43.21
C ASN A 17 -2.11 9.62 -43.93
N ASN A 18 -2.80 9.72 -45.05
CA ASN A 18 -3.05 8.61 -45.95
C ASN A 18 -1.71 7.99 -46.41
N GLY A 19 -1.64 6.66 -46.45
CA GLY A 19 -0.43 5.88 -46.72
C GLY A 19 0.67 5.91 -45.65
N ALA A 20 0.46 6.51 -44.47
CA ALA A 20 1.37 6.32 -43.35
C ALA A 20 1.31 4.88 -42.81
N MET A 21 2.44 4.38 -42.31
CA MET A 21 2.49 3.08 -41.62
C MET A 21 1.90 3.20 -40.21
N TYR A 22 1.44 2.09 -39.65
CA TYR A 22 0.73 2.08 -38.37
C TYR A 22 1.09 0.83 -37.54
N ASP A 23 1.49 1.04 -36.29
CA ASP A 23 1.55 -0.04 -35.30
C ASP A 23 0.21 -0.10 -34.56
N ILE A 24 -0.55 -1.19 -34.78
CA ILE A 24 -1.83 -1.44 -34.11
C ILE A 24 -1.64 -1.91 -32.65
N TYR A 25 -0.47 -2.42 -32.29
CA TYR A 25 -0.14 -2.87 -30.93
C TYR A 25 0.26 -1.69 -30.02
N GLN A 26 0.58 -0.54 -30.61
CA GLN A 26 0.84 0.73 -29.91
C GLN A 26 -0.11 1.87 -30.35
N ASP A 27 -1.11 1.56 -31.20
CA ASP A 27 -2.00 2.51 -31.93
C ASP A 27 -1.29 3.80 -32.41
N ARG A 28 -0.06 3.65 -32.94
CA ARG A 28 0.83 4.75 -33.32
C ARG A 28 0.99 4.83 -34.84
N VAL A 29 0.94 6.06 -35.36
CA VAL A 29 1.38 6.37 -36.73
C VAL A 29 2.92 6.31 -36.78
N ILE A 30 3.45 5.36 -37.55
CA ILE A 30 4.87 5.26 -37.86
C ILE A 30 5.20 6.26 -38.99
N GLN A 31 6.46 6.69 -39.05
CA GLN A 31 6.97 7.72 -39.95
C GLN A 31 6.29 7.66 -41.34
N PRO A 32 5.60 8.73 -41.78
CA PRO A 32 4.79 8.67 -42.99
C PRO A 32 5.66 8.40 -44.20
N LEU A 33 5.33 7.35 -44.96
CA LEU A 33 5.97 7.07 -46.22
C LEU A 33 5.78 8.27 -47.15
N LYS A 34 6.85 8.73 -47.80
CA LYS A 34 6.76 9.81 -48.78
C LYS A 34 5.98 9.33 -50.00
N ILE A 35 4.70 9.70 -50.05
CA ILE A 35 3.86 9.54 -51.23
C ILE A 35 4.33 10.53 -52.31
N THR A 36 4.66 10.00 -53.49
CA THR A 36 4.81 10.80 -54.71
C THR A 36 3.67 10.53 -55.66
N GLY A 37 2.65 11.38 -55.64
CA GLY A 37 1.71 11.46 -56.75
C GLY A 37 0.31 11.94 -56.40
N LYS A 38 -0.29 12.67 -57.34
CA LYS A 38 -1.68 13.14 -57.28
C LYS A 38 -2.70 12.04 -57.62
N LYS A 39 -2.57 10.85 -57.03
CA LYS A 39 -3.43 9.67 -57.29
C LYS A 39 -4.41 9.35 -56.14
N GLU A 40 -4.37 10.09 -55.04
CA GLU A 40 -5.32 9.92 -53.94
C GLU A 40 -6.75 10.27 -54.36
N LYS A 41 -7.73 9.47 -53.93
CA LYS A 41 -9.15 9.70 -54.24
C LYS A 41 -9.84 10.39 -53.07
N THR A 42 -10.39 11.59 -53.29
CA THR A 42 -11.21 12.30 -52.29
C THR A 42 -12.70 11.96 -52.47
N GLN A 43 -13.31 11.39 -51.45
CA GLN A 43 -14.74 11.11 -51.36
C GLN A 43 -15.41 12.10 -50.40
N VAL A 44 -16.58 12.66 -50.73
CA VAL A 44 -17.37 13.46 -49.78
C VAL A 44 -18.22 12.52 -48.91
N LEU A 45 -18.23 12.72 -47.60
CA LEU A 45 -18.98 11.89 -46.64
C LEU A 45 -20.20 12.60 -46.05
N ASN A 46 -20.05 13.86 -45.64
CA ASN A 46 -21.08 14.67 -44.97
C ASN A 46 -21.83 13.96 -43.81
N SER A 47 -21.14 13.15 -43.01
CA SER A 47 -21.75 12.47 -41.85
C SER A 47 -21.69 13.36 -40.61
N ILE A 48 -22.83 13.68 -39.99
CA ILE A 48 -22.95 14.53 -38.80
C ILE A 48 -23.60 13.74 -37.66
N GLN A 49 -23.06 13.87 -36.45
CA GLN A 49 -23.67 13.41 -35.20
C GLN A 49 -23.50 14.49 -34.13
N CYS A 50 -24.57 14.80 -33.39
CA CYS A 50 -24.47 15.60 -32.17
C CYS A 50 -25.16 14.86 -31.01
N LYS A 51 -24.36 14.46 -30.01
CA LYS A 51 -24.82 13.79 -28.79
C LYS A 51 -24.74 14.77 -27.61
N LEU A 52 -25.69 14.66 -26.69
CA LEU A 52 -25.69 15.37 -25.41
C LEU A 52 -25.97 14.32 -24.33
N ILE A 53 -25.17 14.33 -23.26
CA ILE A 53 -25.41 13.52 -22.06
C ILE A 53 -25.30 14.38 -20.81
N ASP A 54 -25.98 13.94 -19.76
CA ASP A 54 -25.79 14.42 -18.40
C ASP A 54 -24.90 13.46 -17.58
N SER A 55 -24.42 13.97 -16.45
CA SER A 55 -23.60 13.26 -15.46
C SER A 55 -24.22 11.97 -14.90
N ASN A 56 -25.54 11.83 -14.94
CA ASN A 56 -26.29 10.77 -14.27
C ASN A 56 -26.60 9.58 -15.22
N THR A 57 -26.40 9.77 -16.53
CA THR A 57 -26.42 8.69 -17.53
C THR A 57 -25.36 7.62 -17.26
N GLU A 58 -25.60 6.38 -17.64
CA GLU A 58 -24.61 5.30 -17.47
C GLU A 58 -23.41 5.51 -18.43
N GLU A 59 -23.67 6.12 -19.59
CA GLU A 59 -22.72 6.53 -20.61
C GLU A 59 -21.69 7.55 -20.10
N SER A 60 -22.04 8.40 -19.12
CA SER A 60 -21.12 9.37 -18.51
C SER A 60 -19.91 8.72 -17.82
N ARG A 61 -20.05 7.44 -17.41
CA ARG A 61 -19.00 6.66 -16.75
C ARG A 61 -17.86 6.26 -17.69
N ASN A 62 -18.03 6.34 -19.01
CA ASN A 62 -16.97 6.05 -19.96
C ASN A 62 -17.06 6.96 -21.19
N LEU A 63 -16.57 8.20 -21.03
CA LEU A 63 -16.67 9.24 -22.05
C LEU A 63 -15.99 8.87 -23.38
N LEU A 64 -14.88 8.10 -23.37
CA LEU A 64 -14.25 7.60 -24.60
C LEU A 64 -15.14 6.58 -25.33
N LYS A 65 -15.83 5.67 -24.61
CA LYS A 65 -16.77 4.71 -25.19
C LYS A 65 -18.00 5.43 -25.77
N TRP A 66 -18.51 6.44 -25.04
CA TRP A 66 -19.64 7.26 -25.47
C TRP A 66 -19.40 7.97 -26.80
N ILE A 67 -18.18 8.45 -27.08
CA ILE A 67 -17.83 9.06 -28.38
C ILE A 67 -17.52 8.03 -29.48
N ASN A 68 -17.74 6.74 -29.26
CA ASN A 68 -17.45 5.61 -30.17
C ASN A 68 -15.94 5.35 -30.40
N ILE A 69 -15.08 5.47 -29.39
CA ILE A 69 -13.72 4.89 -29.45
C ILE A 69 -13.82 3.41 -29.06
N ASP A 70 -13.29 2.53 -29.92
CA ASP A 70 -13.30 1.07 -29.73
C ASP A 70 -12.43 0.62 -28.54
N ASP A 71 -12.72 -0.56 -28.01
CA ASP A 71 -12.11 -1.07 -26.77
C ASP A 71 -10.59 -1.21 -26.85
N ASN A 72 -10.04 -1.55 -28.02
CA ASN A 72 -8.59 -1.66 -28.22
C ASN A 72 -7.93 -0.27 -28.29
N LEU A 73 -8.50 0.67 -29.06
CA LEU A 73 -7.98 2.04 -29.10
C LEU A 73 -8.13 2.75 -27.76
N ARG A 74 -9.23 2.51 -27.03
CA ARG A 74 -9.34 2.93 -25.63
C ARG A 74 -8.16 2.36 -24.87
N LEU A 75 -7.98 1.04 -24.84
CA LEU A 75 -6.86 0.41 -24.16
C LEU A 75 -5.50 1.04 -24.50
N GLN A 76 -5.21 1.37 -25.76
CA GLN A 76 -3.94 2.01 -26.11
C GLN A 76 -3.84 3.48 -25.66
N ILE A 77 -4.89 4.30 -25.79
CA ILE A 77 -4.95 5.66 -25.18
C ILE A 77 -4.74 5.58 -23.66
N LEU A 78 -5.25 4.49 -23.09
CA LEU A 78 -5.17 4.18 -21.68
C LEU A 78 -3.80 3.62 -21.27
N LEU A 79 -3.01 2.96 -22.13
CA LEU A 79 -1.64 2.45 -21.80
C LEU A 79 -0.49 3.33 -22.32
N ASN A 80 -0.73 4.20 -23.29
CA ASN A 80 0.28 5.04 -23.93
C ASN A 80 -0.12 6.53 -23.81
N PRO A 81 0.65 7.36 -23.09
CA PRO A 81 0.23 8.74 -22.83
C PRO A 81 0.13 9.58 -24.09
N GLN A 82 1.16 9.48 -24.94
CA GLN A 82 1.36 10.22 -26.19
C GLN A 82 0.16 10.17 -27.16
N LEU A 83 -0.74 9.20 -27.00
CA LEU A 83 -1.99 9.05 -27.76
C LEU A 83 -3.13 9.98 -27.31
N ARG A 84 -3.00 10.69 -26.17
CA ARG A 84 -4.04 11.56 -25.59
C ARG A 84 -4.08 12.95 -26.20
N ASN A 85 -4.16 12.97 -27.51
CA ASN A 85 -4.29 14.21 -28.27
C ASN A 85 -5.71 14.39 -28.81
N GLY A 86 -6.03 15.63 -29.16
CA GLY A 86 -7.33 16.04 -29.69
C GLY A 86 -8.52 15.64 -28.81
N VAL A 87 -9.29 14.64 -29.26
CA VAL A 87 -10.44 14.08 -28.54
C VAL A 87 -10.10 12.94 -27.58
N ALA A 88 -8.97 12.23 -27.77
CA ALA A 88 -8.51 11.20 -26.84
C ALA A 88 -8.09 11.80 -25.48
N ALA A 89 -7.70 13.08 -25.47
CA ALA A 89 -7.47 13.88 -24.27
C ALA A 89 -8.69 13.95 -23.32
N LEU A 90 -9.88 13.52 -23.74
CA LEU A 90 -11.09 13.47 -22.91
C LEU A 90 -10.94 12.56 -21.68
N CYS A 91 -10.10 11.52 -21.71
CA CYS A 91 -9.78 10.72 -20.51
C CYS A 91 -8.96 11.50 -19.46
N ASN A 92 -8.35 12.64 -19.83
CA ASN A 92 -7.66 13.53 -18.89
C ASN A 92 -8.61 14.58 -18.27
N HIS A 93 -9.94 14.44 -18.42
CA HIS A 93 -10.89 15.40 -17.86
C HIS A 93 -10.75 15.51 -16.33
N TYR A 94 -10.43 16.72 -15.86
CA TYR A 94 -10.02 16.99 -14.48
C TYR A 94 -11.04 17.82 -13.69
N HIS A 95 -12.10 18.32 -14.35
CA HIS A 95 -13.16 19.03 -13.65
C HIS A 95 -14.10 18.02 -12.95
N PRO A 96 -14.61 18.32 -11.75
CA PRO A 96 -15.60 17.47 -11.10
C PRO A 96 -16.84 17.29 -11.97
N ILE A 97 -17.26 16.05 -12.16
CA ILE A 97 -18.53 15.71 -12.82
C ILE A 97 -19.60 15.64 -11.72
N ASP A 98 -20.48 16.66 -11.67
CA ASP A 98 -21.61 16.73 -10.75
C ASP A 98 -22.95 16.75 -11.51
N GLN A 99 -24.08 16.76 -10.79
CA GLN A 99 -25.43 16.75 -11.38
C GLN A 99 -25.74 17.93 -12.33
N TYR A 100 -24.89 18.96 -12.35
CA TYR A 100 -24.97 20.14 -13.21
C TYR A 100 -23.96 20.11 -14.36
N THR A 101 -23.13 19.08 -14.47
CA THR A 101 -22.26 18.85 -15.63
C THR A 101 -23.02 18.24 -16.81
N ARG A 102 -22.73 18.69 -18.04
CA ARG A 102 -23.18 18.10 -19.31
C ARG A 102 -22.00 17.94 -20.26
N PHE A 103 -22.03 16.91 -21.10
CA PHE A 103 -21.08 16.75 -22.20
C PHE A 103 -21.82 16.78 -23.53
N MET A 104 -21.39 17.67 -24.43
CA MET A 104 -21.87 17.73 -25.81
C MET A 104 -20.77 17.25 -26.75
N HIS A 105 -21.03 16.18 -27.50
CA HIS A 105 -20.11 15.65 -28.52
C HIS A 105 -20.67 15.94 -29.91
N PHE A 106 -19.94 16.72 -30.70
CA PHE A 106 -20.23 16.95 -32.10
C PHE A 106 -19.15 16.31 -32.98
N PHE A 107 -19.57 15.45 -33.88
CA PHE A 107 -18.73 14.78 -34.87
C PHE A 107 -19.26 15.10 -36.26
N TYR A 108 -18.39 15.57 -37.14
CA TYR A 108 -18.68 15.84 -38.54
C TYR A 108 -17.55 15.39 -39.45
N ALA A 109 -17.76 14.32 -40.22
CA ALA A 109 -16.84 13.91 -41.27
C ALA A 109 -17.26 14.55 -42.61
N ASN A 110 -16.43 15.45 -43.14
CA ASN A 110 -16.71 16.19 -44.37
C ASN A 110 -16.31 15.38 -45.61
N HIS A 111 -15.04 14.95 -45.68
CA HIS A 111 -14.49 14.19 -46.80
C HIS A 111 -13.47 13.15 -46.31
N GLU A 112 -13.17 12.17 -47.16
CA GLU A 112 -12.23 11.08 -46.90
C GLU A 112 -11.24 10.98 -48.06
N ILE A 113 -9.95 10.88 -47.76
CA ILE A 113 -8.87 10.69 -48.74
C ILE A 113 -8.44 9.23 -48.68
N LYS A 114 -8.41 8.54 -49.82
CA LYS A 114 -8.11 7.10 -49.92
C LYS A 114 -6.92 6.81 -50.83
N LEU A 115 -6.14 5.80 -50.45
CA LEU A 115 -5.31 5.05 -51.39
C LEU A 115 -6.18 4.32 -52.44
N PRO A 116 -5.61 3.89 -53.57
CA PRO A 116 -6.23 2.91 -54.46
C PRO A 116 -6.64 1.63 -53.71
N GLU A 117 -7.75 1.03 -54.14
CA GLU A 117 -8.23 -0.26 -53.61
C GLU A 117 -7.36 -1.44 -54.05
N ASP A 118 -6.75 -1.33 -55.23
CA ASP A 118 -5.76 -2.28 -55.73
C ASP A 118 -4.40 -2.05 -55.05
N PRO A 119 -3.80 -3.08 -54.42
CA PRO A 119 -2.55 -2.92 -53.70
C PRO A 119 -1.34 -2.68 -54.60
N VAL A 120 -1.39 -3.04 -55.90
CA VAL A 120 -0.30 -2.74 -56.84
C VAL A 120 -0.32 -1.25 -57.17
N GLU A 121 -1.48 -0.70 -57.54
CA GLU A 121 -1.68 0.75 -57.73
C GLU A 121 -1.33 1.56 -56.47
N ALA A 122 -1.64 1.05 -55.28
CA ALA A 122 -1.28 1.71 -54.02
C ALA A 122 0.24 1.66 -53.74
N LYS A 123 0.90 0.54 -54.03
CA LYS A 123 2.34 0.36 -53.80
C LYS A 123 3.21 1.25 -54.70
N GLU A 124 2.77 1.54 -55.93
CA GLU A 124 3.41 2.50 -56.84
C GLU A 124 3.55 3.93 -56.27
N LEU A 125 2.77 4.28 -55.24
CA LEU A 125 2.75 5.64 -54.69
C LEU A 125 3.94 5.97 -53.77
N PHE A 126 4.68 4.96 -53.29
CA PHE A 126 5.73 5.12 -52.29
C PHE A 126 7.14 5.13 -52.90
N VAL A 127 7.89 6.22 -52.70
CA VAL A 127 9.25 6.40 -53.29
C VAL A 127 10.28 5.40 -52.75
N SER A 128 10.23 5.13 -51.45
CA SER A 128 11.22 4.34 -50.74
C SER A 128 10.57 3.75 -49.50
N ILE A 129 10.34 2.44 -49.53
CA ILE A 129 9.82 1.69 -48.39
C ILE A 129 11.02 1.22 -47.59
N ILE A 130 11.39 1.99 -46.57
CA ILE A 130 12.17 1.46 -45.46
C ILE A 130 11.15 0.74 -44.59
N PHE A 131 11.25 -0.59 -44.51
CA PHE A 131 10.46 -1.35 -43.55
C PHE A 131 10.94 -0.99 -42.14
N ASP A 132 10.08 -0.30 -41.41
CA ASP A 132 10.15 -0.25 -39.96
C ASP A 132 9.67 -1.62 -39.43
N SER A 133 10.41 -2.23 -38.50
CA SER A 133 10.09 -3.57 -37.96
C SER A 133 8.76 -3.60 -37.22
N ASP A 134 8.29 -2.43 -36.79
CA ASP A 134 7.16 -2.29 -35.87
C ASP A 134 5.85 -2.01 -36.65
N ALA A 135 5.90 -1.91 -37.98
CA ALA A 135 4.76 -1.61 -38.83
C ALA A 135 3.86 -2.83 -39.10
N THR A 136 2.65 -2.78 -38.55
CA THR A 136 1.64 -3.86 -38.67
C THR A 136 0.59 -3.60 -39.75
N HIS A 137 0.23 -2.34 -39.95
CA HIS A 137 -0.86 -1.87 -40.79
C HIS A 137 -0.41 -0.64 -41.60
N ILE A 138 -1.19 -0.28 -42.61
CA ILE A 138 -1.09 0.98 -43.34
C ILE A 138 -2.41 1.74 -43.26
N ILE A 139 -2.34 3.06 -43.12
CA ILE A 139 -3.50 3.96 -43.19
C ILE A 139 -3.94 4.02 -44.65
N SER A 140 -4.96 3.24 -45.02
CA SER A 140 -5.49 3.16 -46.39
C SER A 140 -6.52 4.25 -46.73
N ALA A 141 -7.09 4.89 -45.70
CA ALA A 141 -7.85 6.12 -45.85
C ALA A 141 -7.84 6.97 -44.57
N VAL A 142 -8.05 8.28 -44.74
CA VAL A 142 -8.23 9.26 -43.65
C VAL A 142 -9.48 10.09 -43.91
N SER A 143 -10.42 10.06 -42.96
CA SER A 143 -11.56 10.99 -42.91
C SER A 143 -11.16 12.29 -42.25
N PHE A 144 -11.50 13.41 -42.87
CA PHE A 144 -11.24 14.78 -42.42
C PHE A 144 -12.53 15.46 -41.99
N GLY A 145 -12.49 16.11 -40.84
CA GLY A 145 -13.68 16.65 -40.21
C GLY A 145 -13.43 17.47 -38.96
N ILE A 146 -14.51 17.70 -38.22
CA ILE A 146 -14.54 18.25 -36.86
C ILE A 146 -14.93 17.12 -35.93
N ASP A 147 -14.11 16.81 -34.94
CA ASP A 147 -14.51 16.00 -33.79
C ASP A 147 -14.27 16.85 -32.54
N VAL A 148 -15.32 17.12 -31.76
CA VAL A 148 -15.26 18.02 -30.60
C VAL A 148 -16.19 17.59 -29.47
N ILE A 149 -15.65 17.55 -28.26
CA ILE A 149 -16.39 17.37 -27.00
C ILE A 149 -16.28 18.66 -26.20
N ILE A 150 -17.42 19.17 -25.77
CA ILE A 150 -17.57 20.37 -24.94
C ILE A 150 -18.08 19.93 -23.57
N ALA A 151 -17.29 20.18 -22.54
CA ALA A 151 -17.70 20.00 -21.14
C ALA A 151 -18.34 21.30 -20.64
N LEU A 152 -19.56 21.19 -20.11
CA LEU A 152 -20.43 22.29 -19.76
C LEU A 152 -20.82 22.20 -18.29
N GLN A 153 -20.65 23.28 -17.54
CA GLN A 153 -21.15 23.40 -16.17
C GLN A 153 -22.36 24.35 -16.13
N LEU A 154 -23.49 23.83 -15.67
CA LEU A 154 -24.74 24.57 -15.55
C LEU A 154 -24.85 25.24 -14.16
N PRO A 155 -25.66 26.30 -14.01
CA PRO A 155 -25.97 26.89 -12.71
C PRO A 155 -26.61 25.88 -11.76
N GLN A 156 -26.20 25.89 -10.49
CA GLN A 156 -26.68 25.03 -9.41
C GLN A 156 -28.09 25.43 -8.90
N LYS A 157 -29.07 25.52 -9.82
CA LYS A 157 -30.47 25.90 -9.55
C LYS A 157 -31.40 25.08 -10.43
N ASN A 158 -31.99 24.01 -9.87
CA ASN A 158 -32.70 22.96 -10.61
C ASN A 158 -33.73 23.48 -11.63
N ASN A 159 -34.54 24.51 -11.27
CA ASN A 159 -35.53 25.11 -12.18
C ASN A 159 -34.92 25.82 -13.40
N ILE A 160 -33.67 26.29 -13.30
CA ILE A 160 -32.91 26.89 -14.40
C ILE A 160 -32.17 25.80 -15.18
N THR A 161 -31.62 24.79 -14.49
CA THR A 161 -30.96 23.64 -15.11
C THR A 161 -31.86 22.96 -16.14
N GLN A 162 -33.12 22.67 -15.79
CA GLN A 162 -34.11 22.07 -16.71
C GLN A 162 -34.39 22.95 -17.95
N GLN A 163 -34.43 24.28 -17.79
CA GLN A 163 -34.63 25.20 -18.92
C GLN A 163 -33.41 25.27 -19.84
N ILE A 164 -32.21 25.14 -19.27
CA ILE A 164 -30.96 25.06 -20.02
C ILE A 164 -30.84 23.72 -20.75
N ASP A 165 -31.24 22.60 -20.13
CA ASP A 165 -31.25 21.28 -20.78
C ASP A 165 -32.15 21.29 -22.04
N VAL A 166 -33.33 21.91 -21.95
CA VAL A 166 -34.23 22.13 -23.11
C VAL A 166 -33.59 23.05 -24.17
N ALA A 167 -32.77 24.02 -23.79
CA ALA A 167 -32.05 24.88 -24.73
C ALA A 167 -30.88 24.15 -25.41
N LEU A 168 -30.13 23.34 -24.66
CA LEU A 168 -29.04 22.51 -25.18
C LEU A 168 -29.54 21.43 -26.14
N ASP A 169 -30.70 20.82 -25.87
CA ASP A 169 -31.28 19.83 -26.77
C ASP A 169 -31.76 20.43 -28.10
N LYS A 170 -32.23 21.69 -28.08
CA LYS A 170 -32.52 22.46 -29.31
C LYS A 170 -31.25 22.73 -30.11
N VAL A 171 -30.15 23.14 -29.46
CA VAL A 171 -28.85 23.34 -30.12
C VAL A 171 -28.33 22.03 -30.73
N ARG A 172 -28.38 20.92 -29.99
CA ARG A 172 -28.05 19.57 -30.48
C ARG A 172 -28.86 19.22 -31.75
N SER A 173 -30.15 19.49 -31.72
CA SER A 173 -31.08 19.21 -32.83
C SER A 173 -30.82 20.11 -34.04
N GLN A 174 -30.48 21.39 -33.83
CA GLN A 174 -30.09 22.31 -34.91
C GLN A 174 -28.77 21.87 -35.56
N LEU A 175 -27.72 21.61 -34.77
CA LEU A 175 -26.40 21.18 -35.25
C LEU A 175 -26.44 19.87 -36.06
N THR A 176 -27.35 18.96 -35.72
CA THR A 176 -27.55 17.69 -36.46
C THR A 176 -28.24 17.92 -37.81
N ASN A 177 -29.12 18.91 -37.92
CA ASN A 177 -29.90 19.20 -39.12
C ASN A 177 -29.15 20.20 -40.04
N SER A 178 -28.27 19.70 -40.88
CA SER A 178 -27.50 20.51 -41.84
C SER A 178 -28.39 21.30 -42.82
N GLY A 179 -28.60 22.59 -42.55
CA GLY A 179 -29.31 23.48 -43.47
C GLY A 179 -29.96 24.73 -42.85
N LYS A 180 -29.94 24.89 -41.52
CA LYS A 180 -30.36 26.12 -40.85
C LYS A 180 -29.25 26.60 -39.92
N ALA A 181 -28.93 27.89 -39.98
CA ALA A 181 -28.05 28.52 -39.02
C ALA A 181 -28.64 28.41 -37.61
N LEU A 182 -27.77 28.36 -36.61
CA LEU A 182 -28.15 28.37 -35.19
C LEU A 182 -29.01 29.61 -34.87
N ASP A 183 -30.29 29.36 -34.57
CA ASP A 183 -31.27 30.38 -34.20
C ASP A 183 -31.59 30.23 -32.71
N TYR A 184 -31.21 31.25 -31.94
CA TYR A 184 -31.45 31.36 -30.52
C TYR A 184 -32.51 32.43 -30.28
N THR A 185 -33.63 32.07 -29.65
CA THR A 185 -34.53 33.07 -29.07
C THR A 185 -33.79 33.87 -28.00
N GLU A 186 -34.14 35.14 -27.76
CA GLU A 186 -33.45 35.99 -26.75
C GLU A 186 -33.42 35.34 -25.35
N ASN A 187 -34.51 34.67 -24.98
CA ASN A 187 -34.60 33.87 -23.75
C ASN A 187 -33.71 32.61 -23.78
N GLY A 188 -33.51 31.98 -24.94
CA GLY A 188 -32.57 30.88 -25.13
C GLY A 188 -31.11 31.32 -25.03
N ALA A 189 -30.73 32.39 -25.74
CA ALA A 189 -29.36 32.93 -25.70
C ALA A 189 -28.96 33.40 -24.29
N SER A 190 -29.87 34.06 -23.57
CA SER A 190 -29.66 34.50 -22.18
C SER A 190 -29.65 33.36 -21.15
N LEU A 191 -30.19 32.19 -21.47
CA LEU A 191 -30.02 30.96 -20.68
C LEU A 191 -28.70 30.27 -20.98
N LEU A 192 -28.33 30.12 -22.26
CA LEU A 192 -27.07 29.48 -22.68
C LEU A 192 -25.83 30.28 -22.26
N ASN A 193 -25.91 31.61 -22.19
CA ASN A 193 -24.84 32.47 -21.64
C ASN A 193 -24.58 32.27 -20.13
N LYS A 194 -25.44 31.52 -19.42
CA LYS A 194 -25.21 31.16 -17.99
C LYS A 194 -24.44 29.84 -17.84
N ILE A 195 -24.11 29.17 -18.95
CA ILE A 195 -23.29 27.95 -18.96
C ILE A 195 -21.81 28.34 -18.96
N THR A 196 -21.03 27.70 -18.09
CA THR A 196 -19.56 27.81 -18.13
C THR A 196 -19.00 26.64 -18.95
N VAL A 197 -18.20 26.92 -19.98
CA VAL A 197 -17.44 25.87 -20.68
C VAL A 197 -16.20 25.58 -19.84
N THR A 198 -16.10 24.37 -19.29
CA THR A 198 -14.98 23.99 -18.43
C THR A 198 -13.80 23.47 -19.24
N LYS A 199 -14.05 22.70 -20.30
CA LYS A 199 -13.01 22.30 -21.26
C LYS A 199 -13.58 21.95 -22.63
N VAL A 200 -12.79 22.15 -23.68
CA VAL A 200 -13.04 21.67 -25.03
C VAL A 200 -11.94 20.69 -25.44
N TYR A 201 -12.34 19.55 -26.00
CA TYR A 201 -11.48 18.51 -26.56
C TYR A 201 -11.77 18.43 -28.05
N SER A 202 -10.79 18.61 -28.92
CA SER A 202 -11.04 18.56 -30.37
C SER A 202 -9.80 18.22 -31.17
N ASN A 203 -10.00 17.54 -32.31
CA ASN A 203 -8.97 17.39 -33.33
C ASN A 203 -8.49 18.75 -33.92
N ILE A 204 -9.24 19.82 -33.73
CA ILE A 204 -8.88 21.20 -34.12
C ILE A 204 -8.29 21.96 -32.93
N ALA A 205 -7.17 22.66 -33.16
CA ALA A 205 -6.51 23.48 -32.13
C ALA A 205 -7.34 24.69 -31.71
N GLU A 206 -7.87 25.45 -32.67
CA GLU A 206 -8.67 26.67 -32.46
C GLU A 206 -9.86 26.46 -31.53
N LEU A 207 -10.54 25.31 -31.62
CA LEU A 207 -11.66 24.95 -30.75
C LEU A 207 -11.25 24.69 -29.29
N ARG A 208 -10.04 24.16 -29.06
CA ARG A 208 -9.55 23.79 -27.71
C ARG A 208 -9.30 25.01 -26.81
N GLU A 209 -9.08 26.18 -27.40
CA GLU A 209 -8.84 27.46 -26.72
C GLU A 209 -10.13 28.29 -26.50
N MET A 210 -11.29 27.82 -26.96
CA MET A 210 -12.55 28.56 -26.81
C MET A 210 -13.22 28.31 -25.46
N THR A 211 -13.61 29.39 -24.79
CA THR A 211 -14.25 29.37 -23.46
C THR A 211 -15.74 29.74 -23.47
N SER A 212 -16.30 30.09 -24.63
CA SER A 212 -17.70 30.51 -24.77
C SER A 212 -18.48 29.50 -25.60
N PHE A 213 -19.53 28.92 -25.01
CA PHE A 213 -20.37 27.90 -25.65
C PHE A 213 -20.95 28.40 -26.99
N LEU A 214 -21.52 29.61 -27.02
CA LEU A 214 -22.07 30.18 -28.24
C LEU A 214 -21.01 30.40 -29.33
N LYS A 215 -19.78 30.82 -28.97
CA LYS A 215 -18.69 30.97 -29.96
C LYS A 215 -18.28 29.62 -30.55
N ILE A 216 -18.23 28.57 -29.73
CA ILE A 216 -17.95 27.20 -30.18
C ILE A 216 -19.04 26.72 -31.14
N CYS A 217 -20.31 26.88 -30.76
CA CYS A 217 -21.44 26.52 -31.64
C CYS A 217 -21.38 27.28 -32.97
N HIS A 218 -21.10 28.60 -32.95
CA HIS A 218 -20.92 29.37 -34.19
C HIS A 218 -19.71 28.92 -35.03
N PHE A 219 -18.59 28.51 -34.43
CA PHE A 219 -17.45 27.97 -35.18
C PHE A 219 -17.79 26.62 -35.84
N ILE A 220 -18.56 25.77 -35.15
CA ILE A 220 -19.00 24.47 -35.65
C ILE A 220 -20.05 24.60 -36.77
N ASP A 221 -20.90 25.63 -36.67
CA ASP A 221 -21.95 25.97 -37.65
C ASP A 221 -21.46 26.89 -38.79
N GLU A 222 -20.18 27.32 -38.78
CA GLU A 222 -19.60 28.07 -39.88
C GLU A 222 -19.72 27.29 -41.21
N PRO A 223 -19.75 27.99 -42.37
CA PRO A 223 -19.94 27.36 -43.68
C PRO A 223 -18.99 26.18 -43.93
N LYS A 224 -19.58 25.00 -44.14
CA LYS A 224 -18.92 23.68 -44.22
C LYS A 224 -18.00 23.49 -45.46
N GLU A 225 -17.73 24.57 -46.17
CA GLU A 225 -16.93 24.65 -47.38
C GLU A 225 -15.46 25.03 -47.10
N LYS A 226 -15.14 25.59 -45.92
CA LYS A 226 -13.79 25.96 -45.49
C LYS A 226 -12.93 24.73 -45.13
N ARG A 227 -12.57 23.92 -46.13
CA ARG A 227 -11.86 22.63 -45.95
C ARG A 227 -10.55 22.72 -45.17
N GLU A 228 -9.87 23.86 -45.24
CA GLU A 228 -8.61 24.16 -44.52
C GLU A 228 -8.73 24.04 -42.99
N LYS A 229 -9.95 24.16 -42.44
CA LYS A 229 -10.23 23.99 -41.00
C LYS A 229 -10.30 22.52 -40.56
N TYR A 230 -10.52 21.58 -41.47
CA TYR A 230 -10.71 20.16 -41.11
C TYR A 230 -9.40 19.46 -40.78
N ARG A 231 -9.45 18.52 -39.86
CA ARG A 231 -8.32 17.67 -39.44
C ARG A 231 -8.75 16.20 -39.47
N PRO A 232 -7.82 15.23 -39.47
CA PRO A 232 -8.18 13.82 -39.35
C PRO A 232 -9.16 13.58 -38.20
N CYS A 233 -10.18 12.76 -38.43
CA CYS A 233 -11.15 12.32 -37.42
C CYS A 233 -11.32 10.79 -37.39
N GLU A 234 -11.11 10.08 -38.50
CA GLU A 234 -11.05 8.61 -38.54
C GLU A 234 -9.98 8.13 -39.53
N TYR A 235 -9.37 6.97 -39.24
CA TYR A 235 -8.53 6.22 -40.15
C TYR A 235 -9.21 4.91 -40.55
N THR A 236 -8.85 4.44 -41.75
CA THR A 236 -9.17 3.10 -42.24
C THR A 236 -7.87 2.34 -42.42
N LEU A 237 -7.55 1.42 -41.50
CA LEU A 237 -6.32 0.65 -41.45
C LEU A 237 -6.47 -0.65 -42.26
N ARG A 238 -5.45 -1.01 -43.05
CA ARG A 238 -5.32 -2.33 -43.68
C ARG A 238 -4.06 -3.04 -43.18
N PRO A 239 -4.08 -4.36 -42.94
CA PRO A 239 -2.88 -5.12 -42.59
C PRO A 239 -1.79 -4.96 -43.66
N MET A 240 -0.51 -4.95 -43.28
CA MET A 240 0.60 -4.76 -44.23
C MET A 240 0.64 -5.84 -45.32
N GLU A 241 0.14 -7.05 -45.03
CA GLU A 241 -0.03 -8.16 -45.97
C GLU A 241 -0.89 -7.77 -47.18
N TRP A 242 -1.82 -6.80 -47.05
CA TRP A 242 -2.56 -6.25 -48.18
C TRP A 242 -1.64 -5.63 -49.24
N LEU A 243 -0.57 -4.92 -48.81
CA LEU A 243 0.36 -4.23 -49.71
C LEU A 243 1.56 -5.10 -50.15
N TYR A 244 1.90 -6.14 -49.39
CA TYR A 244 3.12 -6.94 -49.60
C TYR A 244 2.91 -8.41 -49.95
N GLY A 245 1.74 -9.00 -49.68
CA GLY A 245 1.50 -10.44 -49.85
C GLY A 245 1.99 -11.30 -48.69
N ASP A 246 1.66 -12.60 -48.72
CA ASP A 246 1.83 -13.54 -47.60
C ASP A 246 3.26 -13.57 -47.01
N THR A 247 3.38 -13.03 -45.80
CA THR A 247 4.26 -13.61 -44.78
C THR A 247 3.36 -14.19 -43.69
N HIS A 248 3.67 -15.40 -43.23
CA HIS A 248 2.74 -16.19 -42.41
C HIS A 248 2.42 -15.55 -41.05
N TYR A 249 1.23 -14.96 -40.87
CA TYR A 249 0.41 -15.13 -39.66
C TYR A 249 -1.09 -15.02 -40.00
N LYS A 250 -1.93 -15.69 -39.21
CA LYS A 250 -3.35 -15.91 -39.52
C LYS A 250 -4.22 -15.55 -38.31
N LEU A 251 -5.36 -14.91 -38.59
CA LEU A 251 -6.58 -14.74 -37.75
C LEU A 251 -6.68 -13.54 -36.78
N SER A 252 -7.48 -12.57 -37.23
CA SER A 252 -8.67 -11.98 -36.58
C SER A 252 -8.78 -11.81 -35.05
N PHE A 253 -9.03 -10.55 -34.67
CA PHE A 253 -9.70 -10.01 -33.48
C PHE A 253 -10.61 -10.92 -32.64
N SER A 254 -10.51 -10.81 -31.30
CA SER A 254 -11.54 -10.14 -30.48
C SER A 254 -10.96 -9.69 -29.12
N GLU A 255 -11.36 -8.49 -28.68
CA GLU A 255 -11.50 -7.95 -27.29
C GLU A 255 -10.58 -8.43 -26.14
N TYR A 256 -9.99 -7.50 -25.38
CA TYR A 256 -10.09 -7.36 -23.88
C TYR A 256 -9.26 -6.15 -23.36
N ILE A 257 -9.49 -5.73 -22.10
CA ILE A 257 -9.27 -4.34 -21.61
C ILE A 257 -8.37 -4.31 -20.36
N LEU A 258 -7.41 -3.36 -20.27
CA LEU A 258 -6.73 -2.93 -19.03
C LEU A 258 -6.29 -1.44 -18.95
N LEU A 259 -7.07 -0.63 -18.20
CA LEU A 259 -6.72 0.59 -17.44
C LEU A 259 -6.03 1.86 -18.00
N GLU A 260 -6.55 3.01 -17.49
CA GLU A 260 -6.17 4.40 -17.77
C GLU A 260 -4.87 4.88 -17.10
N LYS A 261 -3.93 5.36 -17.92
CA LYS A 261 -2.69 6.08 -17.56
C LYS A 261 -2.85 7.60 -17.74
N SER A 262 -4.09 8.10 -17.83
CA SER A 262 -4.47 9.52 -18.01
C SER A 262 -3.82 10.46 -16.98
N ASP A 263 -3.51 9.91 -15.82
CA ASP A 263 -2.85 10.62 -14.74
C ASP A 263 -1.31 10.65 -14.85
N SER A 264 -0.73 9.90 -15.80
CA SER A 264 0.72 9.88 -16.02
C SER A 264 1.24 11.23 -16.58
N GLU A 265 0.66 11.71 -17.67
CA GLU A 265 1.10 12.97 -18.32
C GLU A 265 0.85 14.24 -17.51
N LYS A 266 -0.15 14.23 -16.64
CA LYS A 266 -0.45 15.40 -15.78
C LYS A 266 0.75 15.73 -14.89
N PHE A 267 1.46 14.71 -14.44
CA PHE A 267 2.56 14.81 -13.49
C PHE A 267 3.85 15.31 -14.16
N GLU A 268 4.24 14.68 -15.27
CA GLU A 268 5.49 14.99 -15.99
C GLU A 268 5.52 16.44 -16.50
N LYS A 269 4.37 16.97 -16.94
CA LYS A 269 4.27 18.36 -17.41
C LYS A 269 4.45 19.41 -16.30
N HIS A 270 3.94 19.16 -15.08
CA HIS A 270 4.12 20.09 -13.95
C HIS A 270 5.56 20.08 -13.42
N LEU A 271 6.32 19.02 -13.68
CA LEU A 271 7.69 18.87 -13.18
C LEU A 271 8.77 19.60 -13.98
N LEU A 272 8.49 20.05 -15.21
CA LEU A 272 9.51 20.58 -16.13
C LEU A 272 9.50 22.11 -16.30
N GLU A 273 8.44 22.80 -15.88
CA GLU A 273 8.26 24.26 -16.12
C GLU A 273 8.33 25.15 -14.87
N ILE A 274 8.47 24.59 -13.66
CA ILE A 274 8.51 25.37 -12.39
C ILE A 274 9.96 25.60 -11.96
N ASP A 275 10.34 26.86 -11.74
CA ASP A 275 11.62 27.25 -11.13
C ASP A 275 11.42 27.44 -9.60
N LEU A 276 12.07 26.61 -8.78
CA LEU A 276 11.81 26.51 -7.34
C LEU A 276 12.95 27.04 -6.45
N PRO A 277 12.64 27.69 -5.31
CA PRO A 277 13.60 27.95 -4.24
C PRO A 277 14.23 26.67 -3.68
N ASP A 278 15.50 26.73 -3.26
CA ASP A 278 16.30 25.55 -2.89
C ASP A 278 15.66 24.64 -1.83
N HIS A 279 14.97 25.20 -0.83
CA HIS A 279 14.34 24.43 0.25
C HIS A 279 13.09 23.63 -0.18
N LEU A 280 12.50 23.93 -1.35
CA LEU A 280 11.41 23.15 -1.95
C LEU A 280 11.91 22.14 -2.99
N LYS A 281 13.21 22.18 -3.37
CA LYS A 281 13.77 21.24 -4.36
C LYS A 281 13.73 19.80 -3.85
N ASN A 282 13.98 19.52 -2.58
CA ASN A 282 13.92 18.16 -2.02
C ASN A 282 12.52 17.53 -2.17
N LEU A 283 11.44 18.28 -1.88
CA LEU A 283 10.06 17.80 -2.06
C LEU A 283 9.73 17.48 -3.52
N MET A 284 10.31 18.22 -4.47
CA MET A 284 10.21 17.90 -5.91
C MET A 284 11.08 16.71 -6.31
N VAL A 285 12.22 16.48 -5.65
CA VAL A 285 13.08 15.30 -5.86
C VAL A 285 12.40 14.04 -5.32
N GLU A 286 11.82 14.06 -4.12
CA GLU A 286 11.01 12.95 -3.60
C GLU A 286 9.83 12.62 -4.52
N ALA A 287 9.08 13.64 -4.97
CA ALA A 287 7.99 13.47 -5.92
C ALA A 287 8.47 12.90 -7.26
N ARG A 288 9.66 13.29 -7.75
CA ARG A 288 10.30 12.69 -8.94
C ARG A 288 10.75 11.25 -8.72
N ASN A 289 11.28 10.91 -7.55
CA ASN A 289 11.79 9.56 -7.28
C ASN A 289 10.61 8.57 -7.19
N GLN A 290 9.58 8.90 -6.40
CA GLN A 290 8.35 8.09 -6.33
C GLN A 290 7.66 7.98 -7.69
N TRP A 291 7.77 9.01 -8.53
CA TRP A 291 7.33 8.95 -9.91
C TRP A 291 8.14 7.98 -10.75
N GLN A 292 9.48 8.05 -10.69
CA GLN A 292 10.36 7.15 -11.44
C GLN A 292 10.14 5.69 -11.02
N ASP A 293 9.88 5.42 -9.74
CA ASP A 293 9.53 4.08 -9.27
C ASP A 293 8.15 3.63 -9.77
N PHE A 294 7.13 4.50 -9.69
CA PHE A 294 5.81 4.19 -10.26
C PHE A 294 5.87 3.99 -11.78
N GLU A 295 6.56 4.87 -12.50
CA GLU A 295 6.77 4.81 -13.94
C GLU A 295 7.51 3.54 -14.33
N LYS A 296 8.54 3.14 -13.57
CA LYS A 296 9.27 1.89 -13.77
C LYS A 296 8.41 0.66 -13.49
N MET A 297 7.70 0.59 -12.37
CA MET A 297 6.78 -0.52 -12.07
C MET A 297 5.68 -0.65 -13.12
N TYR A 298 5.16 0.48 -13.59
CA TYR A 298 4.11 0.53 -14.60
C TYR A 298 4.66 0.26 -16.02
N ALA A 299 5.92 0.63 -16.30
CA ALA A 299 6.63 0.28 -17.53
C ALA A 299 6.99 -1.22 -17.56
N ASP A 300 7.45 -1.79 -16.45
CA ASP A 300 7.71 -3.23 -16.28
C ASP A 300 6.41 -4.04 -16.49
N GLU A 301 5.28 -3.56 -15.96
CA GLU A 301 3.99 -4.23 -16.13
C GLU A 301 3.40 -4.05 -17.54
N ILE A 302 3.61 -2.89 -18.18
CA ILE A 302 3.36 -2.71 -19.62
C ILE A 302 4.26 -3.63 -20.44
N GLN A 303 5.53 -3.79 -20.06
CA GLN A 303 6.47 -4.66 -20.76
C GLN A 303 6.09 -6.13 -20.58
N ARG A 304 5.60 -6.54 -19.40
CA ARG A 304 5.00 -7.87 -19.16
C ARG A 304 3.83 -8.13 -20.09
N HIS A 305 2.92 -7.16 -20.23
CA HIS A 305 1.78 -7.28 -21.16
C HIS A 305 2.21 -7.24 -22.63
N LYS A 306 3.14 -6.38 -23.02
CA LYS A 306 3.71 -6.34 -24.38
C LYS A 306 4.35 -7.68 -24.74
N LEU A 307 5.19 -8.24 -23.87
CA LEU A 307 5.81 -9.56 -24.07
C LEU A 307 4.78 -10.70 -24.15
N LEU A 308 3.74 -10.66 -23.31
CA LEU A 308 2.64 -11.63 -23.38
C LEU A 308 1.89 -11.54 -24.72
N MET A 309 1.57 -10.32 -25.16
CA MET A 309 0.92 -10.09 -26.46
C MET A 309 1.82 -10.49 -27.63
N THR A 310 3.14 -10.20 -27.60
CA THR A 310 4.10 -10.67 -28.60
C THR A 310 4.17 -12.21 -28.65
N ALA A 311 4.15 -12.89 -27.50
CA ALA A 311 4.14 -14.35 -27.43
C ALA A 311 2.84 -14.95 -28.00
N ILE A 312 1.71 -14.26 -27.86
CA ILE A 312 0.41 -14.70 -28.41
C ILE A 312 0.32 -14.41 -29.91
N HIS A 313 0.72 -13.22 -30.35
CA HIS A 313 0.72 -12.83 -31.76
C HIS A 313 1.75 -13.61 -32.61
N SER A 314 2.82 -14.13 -31.99
CA SER A 314 3.76 -15.08 -32.62
C SER A 314 3.33 -16.56 -32.51
N GLY A 315 2.17 -16.85 -31.91
CA GLY A 315 1.61 -18.19 -31.79
C GLY A 315 2.27 -19.10 -30.73
N GLN A 316 3.15 -18.56 -29.87
CA GLN A 316 3.80 -19.31 -28.79
C GLN A 316 2.89 -19.56 -27.59
N LYS A 317 1.90 -18.69 -27.38
CA LYS A 317 0.90 -18.76 -26.31
C LYS A 317 -0.52 -18.68 -26.87
N LYS A 318 -1.49 -19.25 -26.16
CA LYS A 318 -2.90 -19.23 -26.56
C LYS A 318 -3.63 -18.05 -25.92
N ILE A 319 -4.63 -17.51 -26.62
CA ILE A 319 -5.30 -16.25 -26.23
C ILE A 319 -5.94 -16.29 -24.84
N TYR A 320 -6.45 -17.44 -24.38
CA TYR A 320 -7.01 -17.60 -23.02
C TYR A 320 -5.97 -17.50 -21.88
N GLU A 321 -4.67 -17.52 -22.19
CA GLU A 321 -3.62 -17.24 -21.20
C GLU A 321 -3.59 -15.73 -20.82
N ILE A 322 -4.23 -14.87 -21.61
CA ILE A 322 -4.49 -13.47 -21.24
C ILE A 322 -5.44 -13.42 -20.05
N ASP A 323 -6.51 -14.22 -20.04
CA ASP A 323 -7.52 -14.19 -18.97
C ASP A 323 -6.88 -14.46 -17.61
N GLN A 324 -5.99 -15.47 -17.54
CA GLN A 324 -5.22 -15.77 -16.33
C GLN A 324 -4.24 -14.65 -15.93
N ALA A 325 -3.64 -13.96 -16.91
CA ALA A 325 -2.72 -12.86 -16.67
C ALA A 325 -3.40 -11.53 -16.30
N ILE A 326 -4.65 -11.34 -16.75
CA ILE A 326 -5.55 -10.23 -16.41
C ILE A 326 -6.19 -10.45 -15.04
N GLU A 327 -6.58 -11.69 -14.68
CA GLU A 327 -7.01 -12.03 -13.32
C GLU A 327 -5.91 -11.78 -12.26
N HIS A 328 -4.64 -11.74 -12.68
CA HIS A 328 -3.50 -11.38 -11.84
C HIS A 328 -3.06 -9.90 -11.98
N TYR A 329 -3.73 -9.08 -12.79
CA TYR A 329 -3.42 -7.65 -12.95
C TYR A 329 -4.22 -6.81 -11.95
N ASP A 330 -3.57 -6.33 -10.89
CA ASP A 330 -4.24 -5.49 -9.88
C ASP A 330 -4.48 -4.06 -10.39
N GLN A 331 -5.65 -3.89 -11.03
CA GLN A 331 -6.17 -2.59 -11.45
C GLN A 331 -6.28 -1.57 -10.29
N THR A 332 -6.38 -2.04 -9.05
CA THR A 332 -6.61 -1.21 -7.86
C THR A 332 -5.31 -0.57 -7.38
N PHE A 333 -4.22 -1.33 -7.41
CA PHE A 333 -2.88 -0.87 -7.00
C PHE A 333 -2.41 0.34 -7.81
N PHE A 334 -2.44 0.25 -9.15
CA PHE A 334 -1.94 1.33 -10.00
C PHE A 334 -2.79 2.60 -9.90
N LYS A 335 -4.12 2.47 -9.82
CA LYS A 335 -5.04 3.61 -9.60
C LYS A 335 -4.81 4.34 -8.28
N LYS A 336 -4.42 3.62 -7.21
CA LYS A 336 -4.17 4.23 -5.90
C LYS A 336 -2.91 5.12 -5.92
N ASN A 337 -1.79 4.58 -6.39
CA ASN A 337 -0.51 5.30 -6.43
C ASN A 337 -0.60 6.59 -7.27
N ILE A 338 -1.27 6.51 -8.43
CA ILE A 338 -1.57 7.66 -9.30
C ILE A 338 -2.29 8.80 -8.55
N HIS A 339 -3.28 8.47 -7.72
CA HIS A 339 -4.07 9.46 -6.98
C HIS A 339 -3.23 10.15 -5.89
N GLU A 340 -2.32 9.42 -5.27
CA GLU A 340 -1.46 9.86 -4.19
C GLU A 340 -0.36 10.84 -4.69
N LEU A 341 0.23 10.54 -5.84
CA LEU A 341 1.16 11.42 -6.56
C LEU A 341 0.51 12.77 -6.97
N LEU A 342 -0.73 12.74 -7.47
CA LEU A 342 -1.46 13.97 -7.84
C LEU A 342 -1.79 14.87 -6.64
N GLN A 343 -2.04 14.31 -5.45
CA GLN A 343 -2.24 15.12 -4.24
C GLN A 343 -0.95 15.82 -3.78
N ARG A 344 0.22 15.18 -3.93
CA ARG A 344 1.51 15.75 -3.53
C ARG A 344 1.91 16.98 -4.36
N ILE A 345 1.70 16.95 -5.69
CA ILE A 345 1.92 18.13 -6.55
C ILE A 345 1.12 19.33 -6.06
N LYS A 346 -0.17 19.13 -5.77
CA LYS A 346 -1.06 20.22 -5.32
C LYS A 346 -0.56 20.90 -4.04
N ILE A 347 -0.01 20.12 -3.09
CA ILE A 347 0.57 20.65 -1.85
C ILE A 347 1.85 21.47 -2.13
N ILE A 348 2.65 21.09 -3.13
CA ILE A 348 3.84 21.85 -3.54
C ILE A 348 3.44 23.19 -4.19
N GLU A 349 2.40 23.22 -5.03
CA GLU A 349 1.84 24.44 -5.61
C GLU A 349 1.30 25.41 -4.55
N GLU A 350 0.53 24.89 -3.58
CA GLU A 350 0.00 25.66 -2.45
C GLU A 350 1.14 26.22 -1.56
N LYS A 351 2.23 25.45 -1.36
CA LYS A 351 3.43 25.93 -0.63
C LYS A 351 4.20 27.01 -1.40
N LEU A 352 4.32 26.90 -2.72
CA LEU A 352 5.02 27.91 -3.55
C LEU A 352 4.36 29.30 -3.42
N GLN A 353 3.02 29.33 -3.33
CA GLN A 353 2.24 30.54 -3.08
C GLN A 353 2.41 31.12 -1.68
N SER A 354 2.78 30.30 -0.68
CA SER A 354 3.02 30.75 0.70
C SER A 354 4.47 31.21 0.95
N VAL A 355 5.46 30.65 0.27
CA VAL A 355 6.87 31.10 0.43
C VAL A 355 7.06 32.53 -0.07
N SER A 356 6.34 32.92 -1.13
CA SER A 356 6.33 34.30 -1.63
C SER A 356 5.67 35.32 -0.67
N THR A 357 4.99 34.88 0.39
CA THR A 357 4.46 35.75 1.45
C THR A 357 5.29 35.77 2.73
N VAL A 358 6.20 34.80 2.95
CA VAL A 358 6.97 34.66 4.21
C VAL A 358 8.34 35.37 4.20
N GLN A 359 8.90 35.72 3.03
CA GLN A 359 10.17 36.48 2.91
C GLN A 359 10.16 37.92 3.50
N GLN A 360 9.12 38.30 4.25
CA GLN A 360 8.93 39.66 4.76
C GLN A 360 9.38 39.90 6.21
N ASP A 361 9.72 38.88 7.02
CA ASP A 361 9.80 39.06 8.50
C ASP A 361 10.93 38.35 9.32
N GLU A 362 12.05 37.93 8.71
CA GLU A 362 13.21 37.37 9.47
C GLU A 362 14.04 38.44 10.23
N SER A 363 13.58 38.90 11.40
CA SER A 363 14.30 39.92 12.20
C SER A 363 14.76 39.49 13.61
N LYS A 364 14.57 38.22 14.03
CA LYS A 364 14.72 37.84 15.46
C LYS A 364 15.56 36.62 15.85
N TYR A 365 15.89 35.68 14.97
CA TYR A 365 16.46 34.39 15.40
C TYR A 365 18.00 34.33 15.63
N SER A 366 18.73 35.41 15.36
CA SER A 366 20.18 35.38 15.10
C SER A 366 21.16 35.32 16.30
N GLN A 367 20.77 34.88 17.51
CA GLN A 367 21.59 35.17 18.73
C GLN A 367 21.94 34.04 19.72
N LEU A 368 21.69 32.76 19.44
CA LEU A 368 22.04 31.67 20.38
C LEU A 368 22.76 30.48 19.71
N LEU A 369 23.98 30.19 20.22
CA LEU A 369 24.81 28.96 20.10
C LEU A 369 25.92 28.88 19.01
N GLU A 370 27.16 29.15 19.45
CA GLU A 370 28.25 28.15 19.59
C GLU A 370 28.77 28.14 21.07
N PRO A 371 30.07 28.22 21.52
CA PRO A 371 31.38 28.46 20.87
C PRO A 371 32.37 27.27 20.87
N GLN A 372 32.87 26.93 19.69
CA GLN A 372 34.25 27.28 19.27
C GLN A 372 35.42 27.04 20.25
N LYS A 373 35.94 25.80 20.17
CA LYS A 373 37.33 25.42 19.81
C LYS A 373 38.55 26.16 20.41
N ASN A 374 39.49 25.37 20.95
CA ASN A 374 40.92 25.23 20.56
C ASN A 374 41.68 24.50 21.69
N HIS A 375 42.75 23.73 21.49
CA HIS A 375 43.64 23.48 20.34
C HIS A 375 43.34 22.13 19.67
N ASN A 376 43.56 21.84 18.39
CA ASN A 376 44.01 22.56 17.18
C ASN A 376 43.39 21.73 16.01
N ASP A 377 42.89 22.25 14.89
CA ASP A 377 43.12 23.55 14.24
C ASP A 377 41.82 24.21 13.70
N HIS A 378 41.96 25.49 13.35
CA HIS A 378 41.06 26.37 12.57
C HIS A 378 39.65 26.74 13.11
N GLU A 379 39.58 28.03 13.44
CA GLU A 379 38.53 29.04 13.12
C GLU A 379 37.22 29.19 13.93
N GLN A 380 37.35 30.03 14.97
CA GLN A 380 36.57 31.27 15.26
C GLN A 380 35.07 31.25 15.66
N ILE A 381 34.82 31.52 16.97
CA ILE A 381 33.83 32.49 17.52
C ILE A 381 32.28 32.21 17.44
N LEU A 382 31.57 31.90 18.57
CA LEU A 382 30.34 32.63 19.10
C LEU A 382 29.45 32.01 20.25
N LYS A 383 29.80 32.25 21.54
CA LYS A 383 28.89 32.35 22.74
C LYS A 383 27.96 31.19 23.22
N PRO A 384 28.10 30.77 24.50
CA PRO A 384 27.06 29.99 25.20
C PRO A 384 25.90 30.89 25.66
N LYS A 385 24.66 30.39 25.75
CA LYS A 385 23.57 30.96 26.58
C LYS A 385 22.27 30.14 26.63
N LEU A 386 21.54 30.37 27.72
CA LEU A 386 20.11 30.13 27.99
C LEU A 386 19.62 28.70 28.27
N THR A 387 19.51 28.45 29.57
CA THR A 387 18.59 27.51 30.23
C THR A 387 17.19 28.14 30.38
N ILE A 388 16.15 27.29 30.48
CA ILE A 388 14.78 27.59 30.99
C ILE A 388 13.83 28.37 30.05
N GLY A 389 12.63 27.83 29.82
CA GLY A 389 11.44 28.58 29.36
C GLY A 389 10.53 27.78 28.43
N ASN A 390 9.33 27.43 28.89
CA ASN A 390 8.35 26.65 28.10
C ASN A 390 7.60 27.49 27.05
N GLN A 391 7.24 26.82 25.94
CA GLN A 391 5.99 26.93 25.18
C GLN A 391 5.54 28.30 24.63
N GLN A 392 5.52 28.38 23.29
CA GLN A 392 4.47 28.94 22.39
C GLN A 392 5.06 29.73 21.22
N SER A 393 5.62 29.03 20.22
CA SER A 393 5.84 29.55 18.85
C SER A 393 6.05 28.38 17.88
N GLU A 394 5.62 28.59 16.63
CA GLU A 394 6.11 27.91 15.41
C GLU A 394 5.81 26.41 15.23
N THR A 395 4.54 26.14 14.92
CA THR A 395 4.24 25.40 13.68
C THR A 395 4.89 26.13 12.48
N ILE A 396 5.38 25.38 11.48
CA ILE A 396 5.92 25.79 10.14
C ILE A 396 7.43 25.47 10.00
N LEU A 397 7.74 24.60 9.02
CA LEU A 397 9.07 24.05 8.66
C LEU A 397 9.66 23.12 9.75
N SER A 398 10.04 21.86 9.48
CA SER A 398 10.23 21.15 8.20
C SER A 398 9.92 19.66 8.30
N HIS A 399 8.75 19.23 7.79
CA HIS A 399 8.66 17.89 7.18
C HIS A 399 9.31 17.97 5.79
N ASN A 400 10.59 17.61 5.72
CA ASN A 400 11.24 17.08 4.53
C ASN A 400 11.87 15.75 4.94
N GLU A 401 11.12 14.66 4.73
CA GLU A 401 11.54 13.47 3.96
C GLU A 401 10.85 12.19 4.46
N LEU A 402 10.18 11.51 3.54
CA LEU A 402 9.94 10.07 3.63
C LEU A 402 11.25 9.37 3.21
N PRO A 403 11.60 8.23 3.83
CA PRO A 403 12.87 7.60 3.57
C PRO A 403 12.86 6.95 2.20
N ASP A 404 13.99 7.02 1.48
CA ASP A 404 14.32 5.90 0.62
C ASP A 404 15.83 5.57 0.56
N ASN A 405 16.06 4.26 0.46
CA ASN A 405 17.22 3.56 -0.07
C ASN A 405 18.66 3.99 0.33
N ASN A 406 19.22 3.11 1.16
CA ASN A 406 20.55 2.49 1.02
C ASN A 406 21.83 3.15 1.59
N GLN A 407 22.62 2.23 2.15
CA GLN A 407 24.09 2.21 2.20
C GLN A 407 24.83 2.92 3.36
N PRO A 408 26.05 2.46 3.71
CA PRO A 408 26.30 2.06 5.10
C PRO A 408 27.57 2.61 5.75
N ALA A 409 27.58 2.69 7.07
CA ALA A 409 28.80 2.70 7.89
C ALA A 409 28.47 1.94 9.20
N LEU A 410 28.95 0.71 9.40
CA LEU A 410 30.33 0.35 9.76
C LEU A 410 30.68 0.74 11.20
N SER A 411 30.60 -0.24 12.10
CA SER A 411 31.24 -0.24 13.43
C SER A 411 30.78 0.90 14.36
N THR A 412 31.24 1.10 15.59
CA THR A 412 32.27 0.51 16.49
C THR A 412 31.58 0.60 17.86
N GLU A 413 31.58 -0.33 18.81
CA GLU A 413 32.70 -0.95 19.54
C GLU A 413 32.19 -1.18 20.98
N LEU A 414 32.55 -2.31 21.61
CA LEU A 414 32.88 -2.41 23.06
C LEU A 414 31.73 -2.18 24.09
N LYS A 415 31.69 -2.78 25.28
CA LYS A 415 32.59 -3.71 26.01
C LYS A 415 31.83 -4.18 27.27
N LYS A 416 32.16 -5.37 27.79
CA LYS A 416 32.11 -5.71 29.25
C LYS A 416 30.70 -5.82 29.89
N GLU A 417 30.45 -6.55 30.98
CA GLU A 417 31.26 -7.49 31.78
C GLU A 417 30.36 -8.39 32.66
N LYS A 418 30.81 -9.62 32.94
CA LYS A 418 30.76 -10.33 34.24
C LYS A 418 29.42 -10.68 34.94
N ASN A 419 29.35 -11.98 35.27
CA ASN A 419 28.93 -12.56 36.57
C ASN A 419 27.43 -12.40 36.96
N VAL A 420 26.81 -13.27 37.78
CA VAL A 420 27.32 -14.30 38.71
C VAL A 420 26.49 -15.60 38.59
N ASN A 421 27.15 -16.72 38.83
CA ASN A 421 26.63 -18.06 39.17
C ASN A 421 25.39 -18.14 40.10
N ASN A 422 24.86 -19.37 40.19
CA ASN A 422 24.13 -19.99 41.32
C ASN A 422 22.60 -19.69 41.39
N GLN A 423 21.71 -20.64 41.74
CA GLN A 423 21.92 -21.99 42.31
C GLN A 423 20.64 -22.88 42.25
N TYR A 424 20.82 -24.20 42.40
CA TYR A 424 19.84 -25.22 42.88
C TYR A 424 18.53 -25.43 42.08
N SER A 425 18.41 -26.52 41.30
CA SER A 425 17.96 -27.88 41.71
C SER A 425 16.49 -27.94 42.21
N SER A 426 15.52 -28.44 41.45
CA SER A 426 15.31 -29.84 41.01
C SER A 426 14.95 -30.85 42.13
N LEU A 427 13.65 -31.20 42.21
CA LEU A 427 13.07 -32.56 42.03
C LEU A 427 11.76 -32.77 42.85
N PRO A 428 10.83 -33.62 42.36
CA PRO A 428 9.49 -33.81 42.95
C PRO A 428 9.35 -35.12 43.75
N ASN A 429 8.23 -35.28 44.49
CA ASN A 429 7.35 -36.47 44.44
C ASN A 429 6.34 -36.52 45.62
N LYS A 430 5.06 -36.79 45.34
CA LYS A 430 4.39 -38.07 45.69
C LYS A 430 2.92 -38.13 45.26
N GLN A 431 2.44 -39.35 45.00
CA GLN A 431 1.08 -39.71 44.59
C GLN A 431 0.15 -39.90 45.81
N VAL A 432 -1.15 -39.58 45.66
CA VAL A 432 -2.30 -40.34 46.21
C VAL A 432 -3.50 -40.17 45.26
N GLN A 433 -4.28 -41.23 45.03
CA GLN A 433 -5.68 -41.19 44.56
C GLN A 433 -6.55 -41.83 45.65
N PRO A 434 -7.84 -41.42 45.82
CA PRO A 434 -8.89 -42.20 45.17
C PRO A 434 -10.12 -41.41 44.66
N THR A 435 -10.75 -41.99 43.64
CA THR A 435 -12.18 -41.97 43.25
C THR A 435 -13.15 -40.91 43.82
N ASP A 436 -13.79 -40.14 42.92
CA ASP A 436 -15.25 -40.26 42.76
C ASP A 436 -15.75 -39.80 41.38
N ALA A 437 -16.70 -40.54 40.81
CA ALA A 437 -17.08 -40.44 39.39
C ALA A 437 -18.35 -39.59 39.15
N SER A 438 -18.23 -38.27 39.29
CA SER A 438 -19.31 -37.33 38.89
C SER A 438 -18.86 -35.89 38.58
N ILE A 439 -17.56 -35.56 38.70
CA ILE A 439 -16.99 -34.21 38.49
C ILE A 439 -16.20 -34.12 37.15
N THR A 440 -16.21 -35.19 36.36
CA THR A 440 -15.26 -35.43 35.25
C THR A 440 -15.54 -34.64 33.96
N SER A 441 -16.66 -33.92 33.86
CA SER A 441 -17.04 -33.12 32.67
C SER A 441 -16.81 -31.61 32.81
N LEU A 442 -16.75 -31.07 34.04
CA LEU A 442 -16.56 -29.62 34.27
C LEU A 442 -15.11 -29.23 34.62
N SER A 443 -14.29 -30.19 35.03
CA SER A 443 -12.90 -29.97 35.44
C SER A 443 -11.89 -30.00 34.27
N LYS A 444 -12.21 -30.72 33.18
CA LYS A 444 -11.32 -30.84 32.01
C LYS A 444 -11.21 -29.57 31.16
N SER A 445 -12.19 -28.68 31.18
CA SER A 445 -12.13 -27.36 30.51
C SER A 445 -11.34 -26.31 31.29
N ILE A 446 -10.97 -26.59 32.55
CA ILE A 446 -10.28 -25.65 33.45
C ILE A 446 -8.80 -26.02 33.65
N LEU A 447 -8.43 -27.29 33.41
CA LEU A 447 -7.10 -27.85 33.71
C LEU A 447 -6.13 -27.92 32.51
N GLN A 448 -6.08 -26.87 31.68
CA GLN A 448 -4.98 -26.65 30.72
C GLN A 448 -4.40 -25.22 30.71
N ARG A 449 -4.78 -24.34 31.66
CA ARG A 449 -4.03 -23.10 31.93
C ARG A 449 -2.76 -23.40 32.74
N THR A 450 -1.76 -24.02 32.12
CA THR A 450 -0.41 -24.19 32.69
C THR A 450 0.35 -22.86 32.80
N ASN A 451 -0.05 -21.86 32.01
CA ASN A 451 0.39 -20.47 32.12
C ASN A 451 -0.73 -19.60 32.71
N ASN A 452 -0.48 -18.96 33.86
CA ASN A 452 -1.43 -18.08 34.57
C ASN A 452 -1.52 -16.68 33.94
N THR A 453 -1.55 -16.59 32.60
CA THR A 453 -1.52 -15.34 31.83
C THR A 453 -2.52 -15.40 30.69
N ILE A 454 -3.46 -14.46 30.64
CA ILE A 454 -4.40 -14.26 29.53
C ILE A 454 -3.73 -13.39 28.47
N ASN A 455 -3.68 -13.86 27.22
CA ASN A 455 -3.05 -13.18 26.10
C ASN A 455 -4.12 -12.58 25.17
N ILE A 456 -4.17 -11.24 25.10
CA ILE A 456 -5.13 -10.48 24.30
C ILE A 456 -4.37 -9.75 23.20
N LEU A 457 -4.62 -10.09 21.93
CA LEU A 457 -4.09 -9.37 20.77
C LEU A 457 -5.03 -8.22 20.40
N LEU A 458 -4.53 -6.99 20.28
CA LEU A 458 -5.29 -5.87 19.72
C LEU A 458 -4.91 -5.66 18.26
N LEU A 459 -5.89 -5.57 17.38
CA LEU A 459 -5.73 -5.21 15.96
C LEU A 459 -6.69 -4.07 15.64
N GLY A 460 -6.36 -3.24 14.66
CA GLY A 460 -7.24 -2.13 14.25
C GLY A 460 -6.49 -1.04 13.51
N GLU A 461 -7.24 -0.21 12.78
CA GLU A 461 -6.67 0.85 11.93
C GLU A 461 -5.77 1.83 12.70
N SER A 462 -4.84 2.47 11.98
CA SER A 462 -4.09 3.61 12.50
C SER A 462 -5.07 4.72 12.95
N GLY A 463 -4.88 5.25 14.17
CA GLY A 463 -5.80 6.24 14.74
C GLY A 463 -7.17 5.71 15.22
N VAL A 464 -7.39 4.39 15.32
CA VAL A 464 -8.61 3.82 15.94
C VAL A 464 -8.63 3.93 17.48
N GLY A 465 -7.48 4.23 18.08
CA GLY A 465 -7.31 4.44 19.53
C GLY A 465 -6.86 3.21 20.32
N LYS A 466 -6.01 2.34 19.76
CA LYS A 466 -5.46 1.14 20.45
C LYS A 466 -4.71 1.49 21.74
N SER A 467 -3.69 2.35 21.66
CA SER A 467 -2.92 2.80 22.83
C SER A 467 -3.81 3.48 23.89
N THR A 468 -4.76 4.31 23.46
CA THR A 468 -5.75 4.95 24.33
C THR A 468 -6.68 3.94 25.01
N PHE A 469 -7.12 2.91 24.28
CA PHE A 469 -7.93 1.82 24.83
C PHE A 469 -7.18 1.05 25.91
N ILE A 470 -5.88 0.76 25.74
CA ILE A 470 -5.08 0.07 26.76
C ILE A 470 -5.06 0.85 28.07
N ASN A 471 -4.74 2.15 28.02
CA ASN A 471 -4.74 3.00 29.21
C ASN A 471 -6.14 3.12 29.82
N ALA A 472 -7.17 3.38 29.01
CA ALA A 472 -8.55 3.50 29.48
C ALA A 472 -9.04 2.21 30.15
N PHE A 473 -8.86 1.05 29.50
CA PHE A 473 -9.27 -0.27 29.98
C PHE A 473 -8.62 -0.62 31.33
N VAL A 474 -7.34 -0.30 31.53
CA VAL A 474 -6.66 -0.51 32.81
C VAL A 474 -7.30 0.33 33.92
N ASN A 475 -7.59 1.62 33.67
CA ASN A 475 -8.25 2.46 34.68
C ASN A 475 -9.71 2.03 34.93
N TYR A 476 -10.44 1.59 33.90
CA TYR A 476 -11.81 1.06 34.02
C TYR A 476 -11.90 -0.26 34.81
N LEU A 477 -10.79 -1.02 34.89
CA LEU A 477 -10.70 -2.22 35.73
C LEU A 477 -10.25 -1.92 37.18
N ILE A 478 -9.69 -0.74 37.43
CA ILE A 478 -9.24 -0.29 38.77
C ILE A 478 -10.33 0.53 39.47
N TYR A 479 -10.86 1.56 38.81
CA TYR A 479 -11.78 2.53 39.39
C TYR A 479 -13.22 2.34 38.89
N LYS A 480 -14.14 2.06 39.82
CA LYS A 480 -15.54 1.78 39.51
C LYS A 480 -16.34 3.01 39.09
N THR A 481 -15.98 4.18 39.61
CA THR A 481 -16.63 5.47 39.31
C THR A 481 -15.58 6.51 38.93
N LEU A 482 -16.00 7.51 38.15
CA LEU A 482 -15.13 8.63 37.77
C LEU A 482 -14.62 9.39 39.01
N GLU A 483 -15.48 9.66 39.99
CA GLU A 483 -15.12 10.27 41.28
C GLU A 483 -13.94 9.56 41.98
N THR A 484 -13.94 8.22 42.01
CA THR A 484 -12.81 7.47 42.58
C THR A 484 -11.54 7.55 41.74
N ALA A 485 -11.66 7.71 40.42
CA ALA A 485 -10.51 7.85 39.53
C ALA A 485 -9.90 9.26 39.58
N GLU A 486 -10.70 10.29 39.88
CA GLU A 486 -10.25 11.69 40.02
C GLU A 486 -9.47 11.96 41.30
N GLN A 487 -9.74 11.20 42.37
CA GLN A 487 -9.03 11.30 43.66
C GLN A 487 -7.59 10.77 43.59
N ASP A 488 -7.33 9.84 42.67
CA ASP A 488 -6.02 9.20 42.46
C ASP A 488 -5.35 9.70 41.16
N LYS A 489 -4.09 9.29 40.94
CA LYS A 489 -3.41 9.54 39.67
C LYS A 489 -3.81 8.47 38.63
N PRO A 490 -4.14 8.86 37.38
CA PRO A 490 -4.45 7.91 36.32
C PRO A 490 -3.27 6.98 36.04
N VAL A 491 -3.56 5.68 35.88
CA VAL A 491 -2.55 4.68 35.51
C VAL A 491 -2.31 4.79 34.00
N VAL A 492 -1.11 5.17 33.60
CA VAL A 492 -0.75 5.34 32.19
C VAL A 492 0.44 4.44 31.86
N LEU A 493 0.17 3.38 31.10
CA LEU A 493 1.16 2.38 30.66
C LEU A 493 1.83 2.80 29.34
N ILE A 494 1.14 3.61 28.55
CA ILE A 494 1.59 4.12 27.25
C ILE A 494 1.46 5.64 27.29
N PRO A 495 2.52 6.43 27.02
CA PRO A 495 2.44 7.89 27.13
C PRO A 495 1.39 8.44 26.17
N VAL A 496 0.61 9.42 26.61
CA VAL A 496 -0.46 10.02 25.81
C VAL A 496 -0.16 11.47 25.49
N SER A 497 -0.40 11.84 24.23
CA SER A 497 -0.33 13.21 23.72
C SER A 497 -1.58 13.46 22.86
N PHE A 498 -2.40 14.45 23.19
CA PHE A 498 -3.57 14.78 22.39
C PHE A 498 -4.00 16.25 22.56
N LEU A 499 -4.70 16.76 21.54
CA LEU A 499 -5.33 18.08 21.56
C LEU A 499 -6.73 18.00 22.21
N ILE A 500 -7.05 18.98 23.07
CA ILE A 500 -8.41 19.32 23.52
C ILE A 500 -8.65 20.80 23.21
N THR A 501 -9.88 21.14 22.81
CA THR A 501 -10.33 22.53 22.69
C THR A 501 -11.34 22.86 23.80
N THR A 502 -11.30 24.10 24.32
CA THR A 502 -12.22 24.55 25.38
C THR A 502 -12.79 25.95 25.11
N GLY A 503 -14.00 26.21 25.62
CA GLY A 503 -14.68 27.51 25.49
C GLY A 503 -15.27 27.76 24.10
N SER A 504 -15.99 28.87 23.95
CA SER A 504 -16.60 29.30 22.67
C SER A 504 -15.59 29.57 21.57
N ASP A 505 -14.38 29.97 21.97
CA ASP A 505 -13.34 30.47 21.06
C ASP A 505 -12.32 29.38 20.70
N PHE A 506 -12.64 28.11 21.01
CA PHE A 506 -11.86 26.92 20.69
C PHE A 506 -10.40 26.96 21.19
N HIS A 507 -10.17 27.43 22.42
CA HIS A 507 -8.83 27.50 23.00
C HIS A 507 -8.15 26.13 23.02
N GLU A 508 -7.01 26.01 22.36
CA GLU A 508 -6.27 24.76 22.17
C GLU A 508 -5.37 24.42 23.37
N HIS A 509 -5.48 23.18 23.85
CA HIS A 509 -4.66 22.62 24.92
C HIS A 509 -4.02 21.31 24.46
N ILE A 510 -2.70 21.28 24.35
CA ILE A 510 -1.95 20.04 24.11
C ILE A 510 -1.73 19.36 25.45
N VAL A 511 -2.50 18.30 25.71
CA VAL A 511 -2.41 17.48 26.92
C VAL A 511 -1.35 16.40 26.71
N LYS A 512 -0.36 16.33 27.61
CA LYS A 512 0.66 15.27 27.64
C LYS A 512 0.68 14.63 29.03
N PHE A 513 0.72 13.29 29.10
CA PHE A 513 0.73 12.57 30.38
C PHE A 513 1.39 11.20 30.27
N GLY A 514 2.03 10.75 31.36
CA GLY A 514 2.91 9.59 31.42
C GLY A 514 4.38 9.99 31.21
N ASP A 515 5.30 9.17 31.71
CA ASP A 515 6.74 9.36 31.48
C ASP A 515 7.05 9.19 29.98
N PRO A 516 7.98 9.97 29.39
CA PRO A 516 8.36 9.77 27.98
C PRO A 516 8.77 8.31 27.71
N ASP A 517 8.27 7.71 26.63
CA ASP A 517 8.60 6.29 26.35
C ASP A 517 10.12 6.18 26.15
N SER A 518 10.80 5.58 27.11
CA SER A 518 12.25 5.28 27.05
C SER A 518 12.67 4.45 25.83
N TYR A 519 11.71 3.90 25.09
CA TYR A 519 11.90 3.17 23.85
C TYR A 519 11.38 3.91 22.60
N HIS A 520 10.78 5.10 22.73
CA HIS A 520 10.17 5.88 21.64
C HIS A 520 9.17 5.08 20.76
N ASN A 521 8.47 4.07 21.29
CA ASN A 521 7.67 3.15 20.46
C ASN A 521 6.44 3.79 19.78
N GLU A 522 5.95 4.86 20.38
CA GLU A 522 4.89 5.70 19.82
C GLU A 522 5.52 6.84 19.01
N ASP A 523 5.12 6.99 17.75
CA ASP A 523 5.38 8.15 16.90
C ASP A 523 4.10 8.99 16.82
N PHE A 524 4.14 10.21 17.36
CA PHE A 524 3.02 11.15 17.35
C PHE A 524 3.20 12.27 16.31
N ASP A 525 4.35 12.31 15.64
CA ASP A 525 4.76 13.44 14.82
C ASP A 525 4.35 13.25 13.35
N HIS A 526 3.85 12.06 12.97
CA HIS A 526 3.41 11.70 11.62
C HIS A 526 1.93 11.28 11.55
N PRO A 527 0.98 12.23 11.40
CA PRO A 527 -0.44 11.93 11.30
C PRO A 527 -0.80 10.93 10.19
N GLY A 528 -1.55 9.89 10.53
CA GLY A 528 -2.00 8.85 9.60
C GLY A 528 -1.08 7.63 9.49
N GLN A 529 0.19 7.74 9.89
CA GLN A 529 1.01 6.55 10.11
C GLN A 529 0.50 5.78 11.34
N SER A 530 0.87 4.51 11.48
CA SER A 530 0.69 3.82 12.76
C SER A 530 1.45 4.57 13.85
N VAL A 531 0.82 4.85 15.00
CA VAL A 531 1.50 5.48 16.15
C VAL A 531 2.47 4.46 16.76
N THR A 532 1.95 3.28 17.15
CA THR A 532 2.74 2.13 17.58
C THR A 532 3.62 1.62 16.43
N GLN A 533 4.96 1.71 16.55
CA GLN A 533 5.88 1.25 15.48
C GLN A 533 6.19 -0.25 15.52
N LYS A 534 6.17 -0.89 16.70
CA LYS A 534 6.43 -2.32 16.88
C LYS A 534 5.49 -2.93 17.92
N CYS A 535 5.18 -4.22 17.78
CA CYS A 535 4.37 -4.97 18.73
C CYS A 535 4.97 -4.95 20.14
N LYS A 536 4.15 -4.64 21.15
CA LYS A 536 4.60 -4.46 22.54
C LYS A 536 3.58 -5.06 23.51
N SER A 537 4.05 -5.86 24.45
CA SER A 537 3.21 -6.49 25.49
C SER A 537 3.18 -5.65 26.76
N TYR A 538 1.99 -5.30 27.21
CA TYR A 538 1.73 -4.66 28.49
C TYR A 538 1.13 -5.68 29.45
N VAL A 539 1.80 -5.94 30.57
CA VAL A 539 1.40 -6.97 31.54
C VAL A 539 1.02 -6.35 32.88
N PHE A 540 -0.19 -6.64 33.35
CA PHE A 540 -0.67 -6.20 34.67
C PHE A 540 -1.41 -7.32 35.40
N HIS A 541 -1.58 -7.15 36.71
CA HIS A 541 -2.20 -8.14 37.60
C HIS A 541 -3.58 -7.64 38.03
N LEU A 542 -4.58 -8.53 38.03
CA LEU A 542 -5.90 -8.22 38.61
C LEU A 542 -6.06 -8.91 39.96
N ASN A 543 -5.89 -8.13 41.03
CA ASN A 543 -5.99 -8.60 42.41
C ASN A 543 -7.38 -9.19 42.76
N HIS A 544 -8.41 -8.86 41.97
CA HIS A 544 -9.78 -9.35 42.17
C HIS A 544 -10.15 -10.59 41.35
N ILE A 545 -9.30 -11.03 40.39
CA ILE A 545 -9.57 -12.20 39.54
C ILE A 545 -8.39 -13.18 39.66
N ASN A 546 -8.46 -14.01 40.70
CA ASN A 546 -7.77 -15.29 40.83
C ASN A 546 -6.26 -15.31 40.50
N THR A 547 -5.53 -14.25 40.85
CA THR A 547 -4.08 -14.06 40.62
C THR A 547 -3.62 -14.06 39.15
N THR A 548 -4.55 -13.98 38.19
CA THR A 548 -4.23 -14.11 36.77
C THR A 548 -3.58 -12.83 36.21
N LYS A 549 -2.50 -13.00 35.46
CA LYS A 549 -1.86 -11.91 34.70
C LYS A 549 -2.66 -11.65 33.42
N ILE A 550 -2.85 -10.39 33.05
CA ILE A 550 -3.32 -10.02 31.71
C ILE A 550 -2.13 -9.46 30.94
N ARG A 551 -1.90 -10.01 29.75
CA ARG A 551 -0.99 -9.49 28.73
C ARG A 551 -1.83 -8.94 27.59
N ILE A 552 -1.81 -7.62 27.40
CA ILE A 552 -2.34 -6.99 26.20
C ILE A 552 -1.19 -6.74 25.23
N ILE A 553 -1.32 -7.27 24.01
CA ILE A 553 -0.36 -7.11 22.93
C ILE A 553 -0.87 -5.97 22.06
N ASP A 554 -0.23 -4.81 22.18
CA ASP A 554 -0.45 -3.70 21.25
C ASP A 554 0.32 -3.97 19.96
N THR A 555 -0.25 -3.56 18.83
CA THR A 555 0.33 -3.76 17.49
C THR A 555 0.37 -2.46 16.71
N PRO A 556 1.21 -2.38 15.66
CA PRO A 556 1.00 -1.40 14.61
C PRO A 556 -0.43 -1.45 14.04
N GLY A 557 -0.94 -0.32 13.59
CA GLY A 557 -2.17 -0.24 12.83
C GLY A 557 -2.00 -0.70 11.39
N PHE A 558 -3.09 -1.22 10.82
CA PHE A 558 -3.21 -1.47 9.39
C PHE A 558 -3.86 -0.26 8.69
N GLY A 559 -3.60 -0.10 7.40
CA GLY A 559 -3.95 1.10 6.64
C GLY A 559 -2.95 2.24 6.86
N ASP A 560 -1.67 1.91 6.98
CA ASP A 560 -0.59 2.89 7.15
C ASP A 560 -0.45 3.80 5.90
N THR A 561 -0.26 5.11 6.10
CA THR A 561 -0.05 6.06 5.00
C THR A 561 1.27 5.88 4.27
N ARG A 562 2.17 5.02 4.75
CA ARG A 562 3.38 4.56 4.04
C ARG A 562 3.09 3.48 2.98
N GLY A 563 1.84 3.01 2.87
CA GLY A 563 1.37 2.15 1.78
C GLY A 563 1.42 0.64 2.06
N VAL A 564 1.05 -0.15 1.04
CA VAL A 564 0.80 -1.61 1.16
C VAL A 564 2.02 -2.36 1.71
N TYR A 565 3.22 -2.02 1.26
CA TYR A 565 4.46 -2.65 1.71
C TYR A 565 4.73 -2.47 3.22
N GLN A 566 4.34 -1.32 3.79
CA GLN A 566 4.44 -1.10 5.23
C GLN A 566 3.39 -1.90 5.99
N ASP A 567 2.17 -2.01 5.47
CA ASP A 567 1.13 -2.86 6.07
C ASP A 567 1.51 -4.36 6.02
N ASP A 568 2.14 -4.84 4.94
CA ASP A 568 2.65 -6.20 4.87
C ASP A 568 3.82 -6.44 5.85
N ALA A 569 4.73 -5.47 6.00
CA ALA A 569 5.80 -5.53 7.02
C ALA A 569 5.24 -5.51 8.45
N ASN A 570 4.24 -4.64 8.71
CA ASN A 570 3.52 -4.59 9.98
C ASN A 570 2.85 -5.93 10.27
N MET A 571 2.18 -6.53 9.28
CA MET A 571 1.52 -7.83 9.40
C MET A 571 2.54 -8.95 9.64
N GLN A 572 3.67 -8.96 8.92
CA GLN A 572 4.76 -9.90 9.17
C GLN A 572 5.26 -9.81 10.62
N HIS A 573 5.53 -8.61 11.13
CA HIS A 573 5.95 -8.41 12.52
C HIS A 573 4.90 -8.82 13.56
N ILE A 574 3.61 -8.67 13.25
CA ILE A 574 2.52 -9.17 14.11
C ILE A 574 2.54 -10.70 14.15
N LEU A 575 2.67 -11.37 13.00
CA LEU A 575 2.71 -12.84 12.91
C LEU A 575 3.96 -13.41 13.60
N GLU A 576 5.13 -12.81 13.39
CA GLU A 576 6.38 -13.13 14.10
C GLU A 576 6.21 -12.99 15.62
N TYR A 577 5.56 -11.93 16.09
CA TYR A 577 5.38 -11.68 17.52
C TYR A 577 4.47 -12.70 18.20
N ILE A 578 3.36 -13.07 17.55
CA ILE A 578 2.40 -14.03 18.13
C ILE A 578 2.86 -15.48 18.00
N ASN A 579 3.71 -15.81 17.02
CA ASN A 579 4.31 -17.14 16.86
C ASN A 579 5.08 -17.61 18.11
N ASP A 580 5.68 -16.68 18.86
CA ASP A 580 6.46 -16.96 20.07
C ASP A 580 5.57 -17.18 21.32
N LEU A 581 4.25 -17.02 21.20
CA LEU A 581 3.31 -17.25 22.29
C LEU A 581 2.88 -18.72 22.33
N THR A 582 2.68 -19.27 23.53
CA THR A 582 2.10 -20.61 23.67
C THR A 582 0.61 -20.67 23.28
N HIS A 583 -0.13 -19.58 23.47
CA HIS A 583 -1.56 -19.49 23.18
C HIS A 583 -2.03 -18.04 23.04
N LEU A 584 -3.20 -17.84 22.42
CA LEU A 584 -3.96 -16.59 22.38
C LEU A 584 -5.36 -16.82 22.97
N ASP A 585 -5.78 -16.02 23.95
CA ASP A 585 -7.14 -16.13 24.52
C ASP A 585 -8.16 -15.32 23.70
N ALA A 586 -7.75 -14.14 23.20
CA ALA A 586 -8.64 -13.24 22.47
C ALA A 586 -7.91 -12.44 21.38
N ILE A 587 -8.60 -12.21 20.26
CA ILE A 587 -8.16 -11.39 19.13
C ILE A 587 -9.19 -10.26 18.97
N CYS A 588 -8.87 -9.08 19.50
CA CYS A 588 -9.76 -7.94 19.54
C CYS A 588 -9.52 -7.01 18.34
N PHE A 589 -10.44 -6.98 17.38
CA PHE A 589 -10.46 -5.98 16.32
C PHE A 589 -11.16 -4.71 16.81
N LEU A 590 -10.38 -3.63 16.95
CA LEU A 590 -10.85 -2.30 17.28
C LEU A 590 -11.33 -1.58 16.02
N LEU A 591 -12.53 -1.01 16.10
CA LEU A 591 -13.25 -0.35 15.00
C LEU A 591 -13.93 0.93 15.52
N LYS A 592 -14.28 1.86 14.64
CA LYS A 592 -15.21 2.97 14.94
C LYS A 592 -16.61 2.63 14.44
N PRO A 593 -17.70 2.99 15.14
CA PRO A 593 -19.05 2.50 14.82
C PRO A 593 -19.78 3.25 13.70
N ASN A 594 -19.31 4.42 13.26
CA ASN A 594 -19.90 5.17 12.14
C ASN A 594 -18.93 5.32 10.95
N THR A 595 -18.21 4.26 10.60
CA THR A 595 -17.37 4.27 9.39
C THR A 595 -18.21 3.91 8.17
N SER A 596 -18.31 4.83 7.21
CA SER A 596 -19.05 4.63 5.95
C SER A 596 -18.37 3.67 4.96
N LYS A 597 -17.13 3.28 5.24
CA LYS A 597 -16.34 2.27 4.54
C LYS A 597 -15.52 1.51 5.58
N ILE A 598 -15.46 0.19 5.47
CA ILE A 598 -14.45 -0.61 6.16
C ILE A 598 -13.26 -0.74 5.20
N ASN A 599 -12.05 -0.52 5.72
CA ASN A 599 -10.84 -0.50 4.93
C ASN A 599 -10.55 -1.88 4.31
N TYR A 600 -10.09 -1.92 3.05
CA TYR A 600 -9.67 -3.16 2.40
C TYR A 600 -8.57 -3.89 3.19
N PHE A 601 -7.68 -3.14 3.84
CA PHE A 601 -6.63 -3.68 4.71
C PHE A 601 -7.17 -4.48 5.92
N PHE A 602 -8.39 -4.20 6.40
CA PHE A 602 -9.04 -5.05 7.42
C PHE A 602 -9.27 -6.47 6.90
N VAL A 603 -9.73 -6.60 5.64
CA VAL A 603 -9.98 -7.91 5.01
C VAL A 603 -8.67 -8.65 4.78
N THR A 604 -7.64 -7.95 4.30
CA THR A 604 -6.30 -8.51 4.11
C THR A 604 -5.67 -8.95 5.43
N CYS A 605 -5.71 -8.12 6.47
CA CYS A 605 -5.22 -8.46 7.82
C CYS A 605 -5.94 -9.68 8.40
N LEU A 606 -7.28 -9.71 8.30
CA LEU A 606 -8.09 -10.82 8.79
C LEU A 606 -7.82 -12.14 8.06
N ASN A 607 -7.67 -12.11 6.73
CA ASN A 607 -7.27 -13.28 5.95
C ASN A 607 -5.85 -13.72 6.31
N GLN A 608 -4.85 -12.83 6.27
CA GLN A 608 -3.46 -13.18 6.60
C GLN A 608 -3.31 -13.75 8.03
N LEU A 609 -4.10 -13.27 8.99
CA LEU A 609 -4.13 -13.77 10.35
C LEU A 609 -4.77 -15.17 10.44
N LEU A 610 -5.92 -15.39 9.77
CA LEU A 610 -6.59 -16.69 9.78
C LEU A 610 -5.89 -17.74 8.90
N ASP A 611 -5.18 -17.33 7.86
CA ASP A 611 -4.28 -18.18 7.08
C ASP A 611 -3.09 -18.62 7.94
N PHE A 612 -2.60 -17.77 8.85
CA PHE A 612 -1.52 -18.11 9.77
C PHE A 612 -1.96 -18.96 10.97
N LEU A 613 -3.04 -18.56 11.67
CA LEU A 613 -3.56 -19.25 12.87
C LEU A 613 -4.47 -20.45 12.55
N GLY A 614 -4.89 -20.59 11.30
CA GLY A 614 -5.91 -21.55 10.89
C GLY A 614 -7.33 -21.13 11.26
N SER A 615 -8.31 -21.81 10.66
CA SER A 615 -9.73 -21.44 10.73
C SER A 615 -10.37 -21.58 12.12
N THR A 616 -9.74 -22.26 13.07
CA THR A 616 -10.24 -22.39 14.46
C THR A 616 -10.09 -21.11 15.28
N ALA A 617 -9.12 -20.25 14.96
CA ALA A 617 -8.89 -18.98 15.67
C ALA A 617 -10.07 -17.99 15.54
N ARG A 618 -10.98 -18.21 14.58
CA ARG A 618 -12.17 -17.38 14.38
C ARG A 618 -13.07 -17.27 15.61
N GLU A 619 -13.10 -18.28 16.47
CA GLU A 619 -13.95 -18.29 17.67
C GLU A 619 -13.40 -17.36 18.76
N ASN A 620 -12.10 -17.04 18.70
CA ASN A 620 -11.42 -16.09 19.59
C ASN A 620 -11.53 -14.63 19.10
N ILE A 621 -12.19 -14.37 17.97
CA ILE A 621 -12.35 -13.02 17.40
C ILE A 621 -13.43 -12.25 18.16
N ILE A 622 -13.04 -11.07 18.63
CA ILE A 622 -13.86 -10.10 19.34
C ILE A 622 -13.87 -8.78 18.56
N PHE A 623 -15.00 -8.08 18.53
CA PHE A 623 -15.12 -6.75 17.94
C PHE A 623 -15.29 -5.68 19.02
N CYS A 624 -14.42 -4.69 19.05
CA CYS A 624 -14.40 -3.61 20.03
C CYS A 624 -14.63 -2.27 19.33
N PHE A 625 -15.79 -1.65 19.54
CA PHE A 625 -16.11 -0.34 18.98
C PHE A 625 -15.66 0.77 19.91
N THR A 626 -14.70 1.59 19.48
CA THR A 626 -14.23 2.79 20.19
C THR A 626 -15.06 4.03 19.81
N ASN A 627 -15.04 5.06 20.66
CA ASN A 627 -15.81 6.30 20.47
C ASN A 627 -17.33 6.08 20.30
N ALA A 628 -17.89 5.05 20.93
CA ALA A 628 -19.28 4.62 20.73
C ALA A 628 -20.35 5.47 21.45
N ARG A 629 -19.96 6.55 22.14
CA ARG A 629 -20.90 7.48 22.80
C ARG A 629 -21.88 8.11 21.80
N SER A 630 -21.42 8.48 20.60
CA SER A 630 -22.24 9.06 19.53
C SER A 630 -23.22 8.07 18.89
N THR A 631 -23.05 6.76 19.12
CA THR A 631 -23.91 5.68 18.63
C THR A 631 -24.66 4.98 19.76
N PHE A 632 -24.83 5.65 20.91
CA PHE A 632 -25.51 5.12 22.10
C PHE A 632 -24.94 3.77 22.59
N TYR A 633 -23.62 3.61 22.50
CA TYR A 633 -22.88 2.39 22.83
C TYR A 633 -23.29 1.18 21.97
N THR A 634 -23.50 1.43 20.67
CA THR A 634 -23.78 0.39 19.67
C THR A 634 -22.77 0.43 18.50
N PRO A 635 -22.64 -0.67 17.73
CA PRO A 635 -21.76 -0.74 16.55
C PRO A 635 -22.10 0.17 15.35
N GLY A 636 -23.19 0.96 15.42
CA GLY A 636 -23.58 1.95 14.41
C GLY A 636 -23.65 1.43 12.96
N ASP A 637 -23.38 2.33 12.02
CA ASP A 637 -23.38 2.07 10.56
C ASP A 637 -22.28 1.09 10.10
N THR A 638 -21.26 0.85 10.93
CA THR A 638 -20.19 -0.11 10.65
C THR A 638 -20.68 -1.56 10.72
N ALA A 639 -21.68 -1.87 11.57
CA ALA A 639 -22.17 -3.24 11.75
C ALA A 639 -22.72 -3.91 10.47
N PRO A 640 -23.59 -3.26 9.66
CA PRO A 640 -24.03 -3.80 8.37
C PRO A 640 -22.88 -4.09 7.40
N LEU A 641 -21.90 -3.19 7.31
CA LEU A 641 -20.72 -3.36 6.44
C LEU A 641 -19.87 -4.55 6.89
N LEU A 642 -19.60 -4.65 8.19
CA LEU A 642 -18.83 -5.76 8.77
C LEU A 642 -19.53 -7.09 8.53
N LYS A 643 -20.85 -7.18 8.73
CA LYS A 643 -21.65 -8.37 8.40
C LYS A 643 -21.55 -8.77 6.93
N SER A 644 -21.49 -7.80 6.00
CA SER A 644 -21.31 -8.09 4.57
C SER A 644 -19.94 -8.68 4.29
N ILE A 645 -18.88 -8.06 4.83
CA ILE A 645 -17.50 -8.52 4.69
C ILE A 645 -17.33 -9.93 5.26
N LEU A 646 -17.73 -10.18 6.52
CA LEU A 646 -17.58 -11.48 7.16
C LEU A 646 -18.33 -12.61 6.43
N LYS A 647 -19.43 -12.31 5.73
CA LYS A 647 -20.15 -13.26 4.86
C LYS A 647 -19.47 -13.51 3.51
N SER A 648 -18.66 -12.58 3.03
CA SER A 648 -17.93 -12.70 1.75
C SER A 648 -16.63 -13.51 1.88
N LEU A 649 -16.15 -13.73 3.12
CA LEU A 649 -14.96 -14.54 3.38
C LEU A 649 -15.23 -16.00 3.04
N LYS A 650 -14.27 -16.65 2.37
CA LYS A 650 -14.30 -18.10 2.09
C LYS A 650 -13.98 -18.95 3.34
N ILE A 651 -13.59 -18.30 4.43
CA ILE A 651 -13.32 -18.90 5.74
C ILE A 651 -14.63 -18.95 6.51
N GLY A 652 -14.97 -20.10 7.10
CA GLY A 652 -16.31 -20.34 7.66
C GLY A 652 -16.73 -19.32 8.73
N GLU A 653 -18.04 -19.03 8.81
CA GLU A 653 -18.68 -17.97 9.58
C GLU A 653 -17.97 -17.54 10.88
N ILE A 654 -17.47 -16.28 10.88
CA ILE A 654 -16.92 -15.60 12.06
C ILE A 654 -18.10 -15.02 12.87
N PRO A 655 -18.20 -15.28 14.19
CA PRO A 655 -19.31 -14.77 14.99
C PRO A 655 -19.35 -13.24 15.03
N PHE A 656 -20.53 -12.64 14.82
CA PHE A 656 -20.77 -11.22 15.09
C PHE A 656 -22.11 -11.01 15.80
N LYS A 657 -22.07 -11.07 17.14
CA LYS A 657 -23.21 -11.06 18.07
C LYS A 657 -22.91 -10.12 19.24
N LYS A 658 -23.92 -9.72 20.03
CA LYS A 658 -23.72 -8.86 21.22
C LYS A 658 -22.76 -9.51 22.24
N ASP A 659 -22.71 -10.83 22.32
CA ASP A 659 -21.83 -11.56 23.23
C ASP A 659 -20.34 -11.29 22.95
N ASN A 660 -19.92 -11.28 21.68
CA ASN A 660 -18.52 -11.04 21.25
C ASN A 660 -18.28 -9.64 20.67
N THR A 661 -19.22 -8.70 20.84
CA THR A 661 -19.13 -7.32 20.37
C THR A 661 -19.28 -6.35 21.53
N PHE A 662 -18.29 -5.48 21.73
CA PHE A 662 -18.19 -4.56 22.87
C PHE A 662 -18.11 -3.12 22.39
N CYS A 663 -18.62 -2.16 23.16
CA CYS A 663 -18.72 -0.76 22.75
C CYS A 663 -18.27 0.17 23.88
N PHE A 664 -17.22 0.93 23.64
CA PHE A 664 -16.51 1.75 24.62
C PHE A 664 -16.50 3.22 24.20
N ASP A 665 -16.39 4.11 25.18
CA ASP A 665 -15.94 5.48 24.93
C ASP A 665 -14.67 5.78 25.73
N ASN A 666 -13.55 5.94 25.04
CA ASN A 666 -12.24 6.19 25.65
C ASN A 666 -12.04 7.68 25.97
N GLU A 667 -12.98 8.54 25.59
CA GLU A 667 -12.91 9.98 25.83
C GLU A 667 -13.05 10.34 27.33
N SER A 668 -13.75 9.53 28.13
CA SER A 668 -13.79 9.71 29.60
C SER A 668 -12.44 9.47 30.28
N PHE A 669 -11.57 8.64 29.73
CA PHE A 669 -10.16 8.56 30.17
C PHE A 669 -9.38 9.82 29.75
N ARG A 670 -9.60 10.35 28.53
CA ARG A 670 -8.96 11.62 28.10
C ARG A 670 -9.40 12.80 28.96
N TYR A 671 -10.67 12.86 29.34
CA TYR A 671 -11.23 13.82 30.30
C TYR A 671 -10.50 13.75 31.66
N LEU A 672 -10.37 12.56 32.24
CA LEU A 672 -9.64 12.36 33.50
C LEU A 672 -8.18 12.85 33.43
N VAL A 673 -7.48 12.56 32.32
CA VAL A 673 -6.10 13.06 32.10
C VAL A 673 -6.06 14.59 31.91
N ALA A 674 -7.10 15.19 31.32
CA ALA A 674 -7.21 16.63 31.15
C ALA A 674 -7.42 17.38 32.48
N LEU A 675 -8.23 16.82 33.40
CA LEU A 675 -8.38 17.34 34.77
C LEU A 675 -7.03 17.40 35.50
N GLN A 676 -6.22 16.35 35.40
CA GLN A 676 -4.88 16.29 35.98
C GLN A 676 -3.89 17.29 35.34
N ASN A 677 -4.20 17.80 34.14
CA ASN A 677 -3.48 18.90 33.48
C ASN A 677 -4.06 20.29 33.82
N ASN A 678 -4.89 20.40 34.85
CA ASN A 678 -5.56 21.63 35.32
C ASN A 678 -6.55 22.26 34.31
N ILE A 679 -7.01 21.49 33.32
CA ILE A 679 -8.06 21.95 32.40
C ILE A 679 -9.40 21.87 33.14
N LYS A 680 -10.16 22.97 33.11
CA LYS A 680 -11.46 23.09 33.78
C LYS A 680 -12.59 22.84 32.78
N PHE A 681 -13.58 22.08 33.22
CA PHE A 681 -14.81 21.80 32.50
C PHE A 681 -16.01 22.22 33.35
N ASP A 682 -17.16 22.44 32.72
CA ASP A 682 -18.40 22.71 33.44
C ASP A 682 -19.04 21.41 33.99
N THR A 683 -20.09 21.58 34.79
CA THR A 683 -20.81 20.48 35.46
C THR A 683 -21.62 19.60 34.52
N ILE A 684 -21.98 20.09 33.32
CA ILE A 684 -22.70 19.30 32.31
C ILE A 684 -21.71 18.33 31.66
N VAL A 685 -20.55 18.84 31.24
CA VAL A 685 -19.46 18.05 30.66
C VAL A 685 -18.97 16.97 31.63
N HIS A 686 -18.84 17.28 32.93
CA HIS A 686 -18.55 16.27 33.95
C HIS A 686 -19.58 15.14 33.96
N SER A 687 -20.88 15.47 34.02
CA SER A 687 -21.95 14.46 34.08
C SER A 687 -22.01 13.59 32.81
N GLU A 688 -21.71 14.15 31.63
CA GLU A 688 -21.56 13.37 30.40
C GLU A 688 -20.42 12.34 30.49
N TYR A 689 -19.26 12.75 31.00
CA TYR A 689 -18.10 11.86 31.11
C TYR A 689 -18.21 10.86 32.26
N GLU A 690 -18.94 11.17 33.32
CA GLU A 690 -19.28 10.22 34.40
C GLU A 690 -20.15 9.06 33.89
N ASN A 691 -21.15 9.36 33.05
CA ASN A 691 -21.96 8.36 32.38
C ASN A 691 -21.13 7.53 31.37
N SER A 692 -20.24 8.19 30.62
CA SER A 692 -19.28 7.53 29.72
C SER A 692 -18.34 6.57 30.44
N TRP A 693 -17.81 6.99 31.59
CA TRP A 693 -16.96 6.17 32.45
C TRP A 693 -17.72 4.93 32.90
N SER A 694 -18.92 5.14 33.46
CA SER A 694 -19.78 4.06 33.98
C SER A 694 -20.12 3.01 32.92
N LYS A 695 -20.46 3.44 31.69
CA LYS A 695 -20.72 2.53 30.56
C LYS A 695 -19.47 1.79 30.10
N SER A 696 -18.32 2.46 30.06
CA SER A 696 -17.07 1.83 29.64
C SER A 696 -16.51 0.87 30.69
N VAL A 697 -16.74 1.11 31.99
CA VAL A 697 -16.48 0.16 33.09
C VAL A 697 -17.37 -1.08 32.96
N GLU A 698 -18.67 -0.92 32.71
CA GLU A 698 -19.61 -2.03 32.49
C GLU A 698 -19.15 -2.94 31.34
N GLU A 699 -18.86 -2.36 30.17
CA GLU A 699 -18.42 -3.11 28.98
C GLU A 699 -17.00 -3.68 29.13
N SER A 700 -16.11 -3.04 29.90
CA SER A 700 -14.74 -3.57 30.17
C SER A 700 -14.79 -4.82 31.05
N ASN A 701 -15.60 -4.80 32.10
CA ASN A 701 -15.85 -5.98 32.92
C ASN A 701 -16.56 -7.10 32.13
N ARG A 702 -17.49 -6.74 31.23
CA ARG A 702 -18.16 -7.69 30.34
C ARG A 702 -17.18 -8.35 29.36
N LEU A 703 -16.27 -7.58 28.76
CA LEU A 703 -15.22 -8.08 27.87
C LEU A 703 -14.33 -9.09 28.59
N LEU A 704 -13.80 -8.72 29.76
CA LEU A 704 -12.93 -9.60 30.50
C LEU A 704 -13.64 -10.87 30.98
N HIS A 705 -14.89 -10.76 31.44
CA HIS A 705 -15.71 -11.92 31.81
C HIS A 705 -15.93 -12.85 30.61
N TYR A 706 -16.21 -12.32 29.43
CA TYR A 706 -16.38 -13.10 28.20
C TYR A 706 -15.10 -13.88 27.86
N ILE A 707 -13.95 -13.20 27.82
CA ILE A 707 -12.63 -13.84 27.57
C ILE A 707 -12.36 -14.94 28.62
N CYS A 708 -12.59 -14.65 29.90
CA CYS A 708 -12.27 -15.59 30.98
C CYS A 708 -13.16 -16.84 31.01
N THR A 709 -14.41 -16.76 30.53
CA THR A 709 -15.45 -17.79 30.76
C THR A 709 -16.09 -18.40 29.51
N LYS A 710 -15.97 -17.75 28.34
CA LYS A 710 -16.58 -18.21 27.08
C LYS A 710 -15.57 -18.66 26.05
N LEU A 711 -14.36 -18.11 26.06
CA LEU A 711 -13.31 -18.46 25.11
C LEU A 711 -12.40 -19.57 25.66
N SER A 712 -12.09 -20.54 24.81
CA SER A 712 -10.97 -21.46 24.98
C SER A 712 -9.71 -20.84 24.39
N ALA A 713 -8.58 -20.92 25.09
CA ALA A 713 -7.30 -20.47 24.55
C ALA A 713 -6.99 -21.19 23.22
N HIS A 714 -6.66 -20.41 22.19
CA HIS A 714 -6.20 -20.91 20.90
C HIS A 714 -4.73 -21.34 21.05
N ASP A 715 -4.47 -22.62 20.84
CA ASP A 715 -3.12 -23.21 20.92
C ASP A 715 -2.29 -22.84 19.68
N MET A 716 -1.15 -22.18 19.92
CA MET A 716 -0.23 -21.76 18.85
C MET A 716 0.74 -22.89 18.43
N GLN A 717 0.87 -23.96 19.23
CA GLN A 717 1.88 -25.00 19.06
C GLN A 717 1.30 -26.36 18.61
N GLY A 718 -0.01 -26.42 18.35
CA GLY A 718 -0.73 -27.64 18.01
C GLY A 718 -0.38 -28.26 16.64
N GLU A 719 -0.82 -29.51 16.42
CA GLU A 719 -0.49 -30.34 15.25
C GLU A 719 -0.93 -29.79 13.87
N ARG A 720 -1.70 -28.69 13.83
CA ARG A 720 -2.25 -28.10 12.59
C ARG A 720 -1.53 -26.82 12.22
N GLN A 721 -0.26 -26.95 11.85
CA GLN A 721 0.52 -25.80 11.40
C GLN A 721 0.04 -25.32 10.03
N SER A 722 -0.15 -24.00 9.89
CA SER A 722 -0.40 -23.40 8.58
C SER A 722 0.85 -23.45 7.71
N ILE A 723 0.66 -23.27 6.39
CA ILE A 723 1.79 -23.14 5.44
C ILE A 723 2.72 -21.99 5.87
N LYS A 724 2.15 -20.84 6.28
CA LYS A 724 2.90 -19.66 6.71
C LYS A 724 3.63 -19.90 8.04
N GLN A 725 3.03 -20.65 8.98
CA GLN A 725 3.70 -21.07 10.20
C GLN A 725 4.85 -22.05 9.93
N ALA A 726 4.67 -23.02 9.04
CA ALA A 726 5.74 -23.93 8.62
C ALA A 726 6.91 -23.18 7.96
N GLN A 727 6.66 -22.11 7.18
CA GLN A 727 7.72 -21.23 6.66
C GLN A 727 8.53 -20.57 7.78
N PHE A 728 7.88 -20.02 8.82
CA PHE A 728 8.59 -19.45 9.97
C PHE A 728 9.41 -20.50 10.73
N GLN A 729 8.82 -21.66 11.04
CA GLN A 729 9.52 -22.75 11.74
C GLN A 729 10.75 -23.23 10.96
N ILE A 730 10.63 -23.39 9.63
CA ILE A 730 11.77 -23.73 8.77
C ILE A 730 12.84 -22.64 8.82
N SER A 731 12.45 -21.36 8.74
CA SER A 731 13.37 -20.21 8.79
C SER A 731 14.24 -20.21 10.06
N TYR A 732 13.64 -20.49 11.22
CA TYR A 732 14.37 -20.63 12.49
C TYR A 732 15.32 -21.85 12.52
N MET A 733 14.97 -22.94 11.84
CA MET A 733 15.76 -24.17 11.76
C MET A 733 16.95 -24.13 10.78
N ILE A 734 17.01 -23.17 9.84
CA ILE A 734 18.08 -23.12 8.81
C ILE A 734 19.46 -23.08 9.46
N ARG A 735 19.70 -22.12 10.34
CA ARG A 735 21.02 -21.92 10.98
C ARG A 735 21.45 -23.10 11.87
N PRO A 736 20.62 -23.65 12.77
CA PRO A 736 20.99 -24.83 13.55
C PRO A 736 21.29 -26.06 12.71
N MET A 737 20.54 -26.30 11.62
CA MET A 737 20.80 -27.42 10.72
C MET A 737 22.15 -27.28 10.02
N LEU A 738 22.44 -26.10 9.47
CA LEU A 738 23.68 -25.83 8.77
C LEU A 738 24.91 -25.87 9.71
N GLU A 739 24.83 -25.31 10.92
CA GLU A 739 25.94 -25.40 11.89
C GLU A 739 26.13 -26.82 12.44
N ALA A 740 25.05 -27.60 12.60
CA ALA A 740 25.17 -29.02 12.91
C ALA A 740 25.88 -29.79 11.77
N MET A 741 25.59 -29.48 10.50
CA MET A 741 26.31 -30.06 9.35
C MET A 741 27.80 -29.67 9.38
N ARG A 742 28.10 -28.37 9.55
CA ARG A 742 29.45 -27.82 9.61
C ARG A 742 30.28 -28.44 10.73
N ASN A 743 29.72 -28.57 11.93
CA ASN A 743 30.38 -29.22 13.07
C ASN A 743 30.63 -30.73 12.84
N ASN A 744 29.68 -31.45 12.23
CA ASN A 744 29.88 -32.86 11.88
C ASN A 744 30.99 -33.04 10.83
N LEU A 745 31.10 -32.15 9.84
CA LEU A 745 32.20 -32.17 8.87
C LEU A 745 33.57 -31.98 9.53
N ARG A 746 33.70 -31.00 10.45
CA ARG A 746 34.94 -30.80 11.25
C ARG A 746 35.33 -32.07 12.00
N ASN A 747 34.37 -32.70 12.69
CA ASN A 747 34.59 -33.97 13.41
C ASN A 747 34.98 -35.13 12.47
N SER A 748 34.39 -35.23 11.28
CA SER A 748 34.78 -36.23 10.28
C SER A 748 36.24 -36.07 9.85
N ILE A 749 36.68 -34.84 9.59
CA ILE A 749 38.07 -34.51 9.26
C ILE A 749 39.03 -34.84 10.42
N MET A 750 38.62 -34.63 11.67
CA MET A 750 39.41 -35.03 12.85
C MET A 750 39.63 -36.55 12.87
N TYR A 751 38.58 -37.36 12.65
CA TYR A 751 38.71 -38.82 12.60
C TYR A 751 39.60 -39.34 11.47
N GLU A 752 39.70 -38.63 10.35
CA GLU A 752 40.59 -39.01 9.24
C GLU A 752 42.05 -38.64 9.50
N LYS A 753 42.32 -37.51 10.17
CA LYS A 753 43.66 -36.95 10.34
C LYS A 753 44.34 -37.32 11.66
N ASP A 754 43.58 -37.57 12.71
CA ASP A 754 44.08 -38.00 14.01
C ASP A 754 43.39 -39.28 14.47
N ALA A 755 44.20 -40.28 14.85
CA ALA A 755 43.71 -41.45 15.57
C ALA A 755 43.31 -41.14 17.04
N SER A 756 43.31 -39.86 17.44
CA SER A 756 42.93 -39.40 18.76
C SER A 756 41.42 -39.32 18.89
N SER A 757 40.93 -39.58 20.10
CA SER A 757 39.50 -39.73 20.36
C SER A 757 38.83 -38.39 20.70
N GLU A 758 39.19 -37.34 19.97
CA GLU A 758 38.75 -35.96 20.23
C GLU A 758 37.53 -35.59 19.38
N GLN A 759 36.71 -34.67 19.88
CA GLN A 759 35.53 -34.16 19.16
C GLN A 759 35.21 -32.73 19.57
N ILE A 760 34.58 -31.99 18.65
CA ILE A 760 33.97 -30.69 18.88
C ILE A 760 32.47 -30.91 19.07
N ILE A 761 31.96 -30.49 20.22
CA ILE A 761 30.56 -30.64 20.61
C ILE A 761 29.86 -29.29 20.42
N LEU A 762 28.87 -29.26 19.53
CA LEU A 762 27.93 -28.15 19.37
C LEU A 762 26.88 -28.22 20.51
N ASN A 763 26.78 -27.17 21.31
CA ASN A 763 25.88 -27.06 22.45
C ASN A 763 24.86 -25.94 22.18
N PRO A 764 23.58 -26.27 21.94
CA PRO A 764 22.53 -25.26 21.89
C PRO A 764 22.21 -24.78 23.31
N VAL A 765 22.19 -23.45 23.50
CA VAL A 765 21.76 -22.79 24.73
C VAL A 765 20.44 -22.09 24.43
N ILE A 766 19.33 -22.55 25.02
CA ILE A 766 18.03 -21.88 24.89
C ILE A 766 18.09 -20.55 25.65
N LEU A 767 17.64 -19.47 25.03
CA LEU A 767 17.65 -18.13 25.60
C LEU A 767 16.35 -17.86 26.36
N ASP A 768 16.45 -17.38 27.60
CA ASP A 768 15.29 -16.94 28.40
C ASP A 768 14.53 -15.74 27.79
N ARG A 769 15.13 -15.09 26.79
CA ARG A 769 14.55 -13.98 25.99
C ARG A 769 14.99 -14.13 24.54
N PRO A 770 14.10 -13.91 23.54
CA PRO A 770 14.50 -13.95 22.13
C PRO A 770 15.62 -12.94 21.82
N GLY A 771 16.70 -13.43 21.21
CA GLY A 771 17.78 -12.62 20.66
C GLY A 771 17.69 -12.54 19.14
N ALA A 772 18.78 -12.15 18.48
CA ALA A 772 18.92 -12.29 17.04
C ALA A 772 20.33 -12.70 16.59
N ALA A 773 20.39 -13.46 15.50
CA ALA A 773 21.58 -13.67 14.69
C ALA A 773 21.80 -12.44 13.80
N CYS A 774 22.98 -11.83 13.83
CA CYS A 774 23.39 -10.89 12.79
C CYS A 774 24.42 -11.56 11.87
N TYR A 775 24.12 -11.62 10.57
CA TYR A 775 25.03 -12.23 9.58
C TYR A 775 26.14 -11.29 9.10
N THR A 776 26.06 -9.99 9.45
CA THR A 776 27.03 -8.96 9.05
C THR A 776 28.08 -8.69 10.13
N CYS A 777 27.85 -9.12 11.37
CA CYS A 777 28.82 -8.94 12.44
C CYS A 777 29.94 -9.98 12.37
N LYS A 778 31.16 -9.55 12.69
CA LYS A 778 32.31 -10.46 12.75
C LYS A 778 32.11 -11.42 13.93
N PRO A 779 32.18 -12.75 13.70
CA PRO A 779 32.09 -13.74 14.77
C PRO A 779 33.35 -13.72 15.65
N ASP A 780 33.20 -14.15 16.90
CA ASP A 780 34.32 -14.40 17.80
C ASP A 780 35.05 -15.67 17.35
N ILE A 781 36.36 -15.58 17.09
CA ILE A 781 37.14 -16.72 16.63
C ILE A 781 37.64 -17.53 17.83
N LEU A 782 37.12 -18.75 18.01
CA LEU A 782 37.61 -19.72 18.99
C LEU A 782 38.54 -20.75 18.35
N GLN A 783 39.68 -21.04 19.00
CA GLN A 783 40.48 -22.22 18.65
C GLN A 783 40.03 -23.42 19.50
N LEU A 784 39.54 -24.48 18.87
CA LEU A 784 39.13 -25.73 19.52
C LEU A 784 39.82 -26.92 18.85
N GLY A 785 40.74 -27.55 19.59
CA GLY A 785 41.62 -28.58 19.04
C GLY A 785 42.45 -28.02 17.88
N LYS A 786 42.25 -28.56 16.67
CA LYS A 786 42.94 -28.13 15.44
C LYS A 786 42.12 -27.19 14.55
N PHE A 787 40.91 -26.79 14.97
CA PHE A 787 40.03 -25.92 14.19
C PHE A 787 39.95 -24.53 14.81
N TRP A 788 39.95 -23.51 13.96
CA TRP A 788 39.39 -22.20 14.29
C TRP A 788 37.90 -22.22 13.94
N ILE A 789 37.07 -21.64 14.81
CA ILE A 789 35.61 -21.66 14.67
C ILE A 789 35.08 -20.25 14.89
N ALA A 790 34.29 -19.78 13.93
CA ALA A 790 33.43 -18.62 14.06
C ALA A 790 32.28 -18.91 15.06
N ARG A 791 32.40 -18.39 16.29
CA ARG A 791 31.31 -18.35 17.27
C ARG A 791 30.48 -17.09 17.05
N HIS A 792 29.17 -17.27 16.90
CA HIS A 792 28.22 -16.18 16.70
C HIS A 792 27.32 -16.00 17.93
N SER A 793 27.55 -14.94 18.70
CA SER A 793 26.78 -14.60 19.89
C SER A 793 25.37 -14.07 19.54
N ALA A 794 24.38 -14.32 20.40
CA ALA A 794 23.04 -13.79 20.21
C ALA A 794 22.98 -12.29 20.56
N HIS A 795 22.37 -11.48 19.69
CA HIS A 795 22.23 -10.04 19.89
C HIS A 795 20.99 -9.70 20.72
N GLU A 796 21.11 -8.75 21.67
CA GLU A 796 19.95 -8.21 22.37
C GLU A 796 19.23 -7.20 21.46
N MET A 797 18.02 -7.57 21.03
CA MET A 797 17.21 -6.76 20.14
C MET A 797 16.19 -5.92 20.90
N ARG A 798 16.13 -4.62 20.59
CA ARG A 798 15.05 -3.73 21.03
C ARG A 798 14.53 -2.91 19.84
N LYS A 799 14.57 -1.58 19.94
CA LYS A 799 14.31 -0.66 18.82
C LYS A 799 15.40 -0.76 17.77
N ILE A 800 16.64 -0.62 18.20
CA ILE A 800 17.87 -0.98 17.50
C ILE A 800 18.40 -2.32 18.03
N CYS A 801 19.40 -2.89 17.37
CA CYS A 801 20.27 -3.87 18.00
C CYS A 801 21.13 -3.18 19.07
N LEU A 802 21.20 -3.72 20.29
CA LEU A 802 22.08 -3.20 21.34
C LEU A 802 23.49 -3.79 21.26
N SER A 803 23.67 -4.86 20.50
CA SER A 803 24.95 -5.57 20.34
C SER A 803 25.77 -5.10 19.13
N CYS A 804 25.16 -4.41 18.16
CA CYS A 804 25.87 -3.86 17.00
C CYS A 804 25.09 -2.75 16.28
N SER A 805 25.77 -2.01 15.39
CA SER A 805 25.21 -0.93 14.56
C SER A 805 24.49 -1.43 13.29
N CYS A 806 24.35 -2.75 13.08
CA CYS A 806 23.73 -3.30 11.86
C CYS A 806 22.23 -3.04 11.82
N ALA A 807 21.68 -2.89 10.61
CA ALA A 807 20.26 -2.63 10.41
C ALA A 807 19.40 -3.82 10.86
N ILE A 808 18.15 -3.57 11.26
CA ILE A 808 17.27 -4.60 11.85
C ILE A 808 16.96 -5.71 10.83
N ASN A 809 16.87 -5.38 9.53
CA ASN A 809 16.72 -6.35 8.45
C ASN A 809 17.96 -7.25 8.22
N GLN A 810 19.12 -6.93 8.82
CA GLN A 810 20.32 -7.78 8.85
C GLN A 810 20.33 -8.73 10.06
N HIS A 811 19.23 -8.78 10.82
CA HIS A 811 19.06 -9.59 12.02
C HIS A 811 17.91 -10.59 11.86
N THR A 812 18.20 -11.88 12.02
CA THR A 812 17.18 -12.93 12.12
C THR A 812 16.96 -13.27 13.58
N ARG A 813 15.72 -13.18 14.07
CA ARG A 813 15.34 -13.54 15.45
C ARG A 813 15.72 -15.00 15.75
N ILE A 814 16.29 -15.25 16.93
CA ILE A 814 16.65 -16.60 17.42
C ILE A 814 16.30 -16.73 18.90
N ASP A 815 15.87 -17.93 19.29
CA ASP A 815 15.58 -18.35 20.67
C ASP A 815 16.69 -19.23 21.27
N TYR A 816 17.81 -19.39 20.54
CA TYR A 816 18.99 -20.16 20.94
C TYR A 816 20.29 -19.38 20.69
N GLU A 817 21.36 -19.76 21.39
CA GLU A 817 22.75 -19.51 21.01
C GLU A 817 23.46 -20.85 20.73
N LEU A 818 24.47 -20.84 19.86
CA LEU A 818 25.27 -22.02 19.52
C LEU A 818 26.69 -21.87 20.07
N ASP A 819 27.03 -22.66 21.09
CA ASP A 819 28.37 -22.71 21.67
C ASP A 819 29.11 -24.00 21.26
N TYR A 820 30.43 -23.99 21.30
CA TYR A 820 31.30 -25.10 20.91
C TYR A 820 32.24 -25.46 22.07
N THR A 821 32.34 -26.75 22.38
CA THR A 821 33.30 -27.25 23.37
C THR A 821 34.16 -28.36 22.80
N HIS A 822 35.46 -28.32 23.07
CA HIS A 822 36.36 -29.43 22.76
C HIS A 822 36.27 -30.49 23.85
N SER A 823 36.17 -31.75 23.44
CA SER A 823 36.16 -32.90 24.35
C SER A 823 37.26 -33.87 23.96
N GLY A 824 38.28 -34.01 24.82
CA GLY A 824 39.32 -35.04 24.72
C GLY A 824 38.83 -36.46 25.05
N LYS A 825 37.52 -36.68 25.23
CA LYS A 825 36.92 -37.99 25.49
C LYS A 825 36.34 -38.57 24.20
N ARG A 826 36.66 -39.85 23.95
CA ARG A 826 36.14 -40.63 22.83
C ARG A 826 34.65 -40.41 22.64
N SER A 827 34.28 -39.96 21.45
CA SER A 827 32.88 -39.83 21.09
C SER A 827 32.16 -41.15 21.25
N LYS A 828 30.87 -41.06 21.57
CA LYS A 828 29.96 -42.20 21.46
C LYS A 828 29.70 -42.58 20.00
N TYR A 829 29.95 -41.66 19.06
CA TYR A 829 29.56 -41.78 17.67
C TYR A 829 30.77 -41.94 16.75
N GLY A 830 30.71 -42.91 15.85
CA GLY A 830 31.77 -43.18 14.87
C GLY A 830 31.73 -42.26 13.65
N LYS A 831 32.72 -42.42 12.75
CA LYS A 831 32.75 -41.74 11.44
C LYS A 831 31.46 -42.02 10.65
N ASP A 832 31.06 -43.28 10.54
CA ASP A 832 29.84 -43.72 9.83
C ASP A 832 28.55 -43.07 10.38
N GLU A 833 28.48 -42.76 11.66
CA GLU A 833 27.32 -42.12 12.28
C GLU A 833 27.33 -40.60 12.08
N THR A 834 28.53 -40.01 12.01
CA THR A 834 28.75 -38.61 11.65
C THR A 834 28.36 -38.37 10.18
N GLU A 835 28.77 -39.24 9.26
CA GLU A 835 28.35 -39.21 7.85
C GLU A 835 26.84 -39.41 7.67
N LYS A 836 26.22 -40.36 8.40
CA LYS A 836 24.75 -40.52 8.41
C LYS A 836 24.04 -39.26 8.89
N SER A 837 24.56 -38.60 9.93
CA SER A 837 23.99 -37.36 10.45
C SER A 837 24.07 -36.21 9.43
N ILE A 838 25.20 -36.07 8.72
CA ILE A 838 25.35 -35.09 7.63
C ILE A 838 24.34 -35.36 6.51
N ASN A 839 24.21 -36.62 6.07
CA ASN A 839 23.27 -37.00 5.01
C ASN A 839 21.80 -36.72 5.38
N LEU A 840 21.40 -37.00 6.63
CA LEU A 840 20.05 -36.68 7.12
C LEU A 840 19.77 -35.17 7.15
N LEU A 841 20.76 -34.36 7.58
CA LEU A 841 20.63 -32.90 7.59
C LEU A 841 20.62 -32.30 6.18
N LEU A 842 21.39 -32.86 5.23
CA LEU A 842 21.33 -32.51 3.81
C LEU A 842 19.96 -32.82 3.20
N GLU A 843 19.42 -34.03 3.44
CA GLU A 843 18.11 -34.44 2.94
C GLU A 843 16.98 -33.57 3.52
N GLY A 844 17.05 -33.25 4.82
CA GLY A 844 16.14 -32.32 5.48
C GLY A 844 16.20 -30.91 4.88
N SER A 845 17.42 -30.38 4.72
CA SER A 845 17.65 -29.05 4.13
C SER A 845 17.10 -28.97 2.70
N ALA A 846 17.34 -29.98 1.87
CA ALA A 846 16.83 -30.05 0.50
C ALA A 846 15.29 -30.11 0.44
N LYS A 847 14.65 -30.87 1.35
CA LYS A 847 13.18 -30.91 1.46
C LYS A 847 12.60 -29.56 1.90
N PHE A 848 13.25 -28.88 2.84
CA PHE A 848 12.82 -27.56 3.30
C PHE A 848 13.04 -26.46 2.25
N ALA A 849 14.18 -26.44 1.55
CA ALA A 849 14.41 -25.55 0.42
C ALA A 849 13.38 -25.75 -0.71
N TYR A 850 13.07 -27.01 -1.05
CA TYR A 850 12.02 -27.35 -2.01
C TYR A 850 10.63 -26.90 -1.54
N PHE A 851 10.29 -27.08 -0.26
CA PHE A 851 9.04 -26.59 0.32
C PHE A 851 8.93 -25.08 0.16
N LEU A 852 9.92 -24.31 0.66
CA LEU A 852 9.92 -22.85 0.60
C LEU A 852 9.74 -22.33 -0.84
N LYS A 853 10.52 -22.88 -1.78
CA LYS A 853 10.50 -22.51 -3.20
C LYS A 853 9.13 -22.68 -3.86
N ASN A 854 8.34 -23.68 -3.46
CA ASN A 854 7.03 -23.95 -4.05
C ASN A 854 5.89 -23.09 -3.46
N ILE A 855 6.17 -22.30 -2.42
CA ILE A 855 5.17 -21.49 -1.71
C ILE A 855 5.42 -19.98 -1.94
N SER A 856 6.67 -19.55 -2.08
CA SER A 856 7.00 -18.17 -2.42
C SER A 856 6.85 -17.90 -3.92
N CYS A 857 5.80 -17.19 -4.35
CA CYS A 857 5.66 -16.72 -5.74
C CYS A 857 6.71 -15.66 -6.15
N SER A 858 7.58 -15.22 -5.24
CA SER A 858 8.69 -14.31 -5.50
C SER A 858 10.00 -15.07 -5.71
N SER A 859 10.58 -14.98 -6.90
CA SER A 859 11.98 -15.37 -7.11
C SER A 859 12.92 -14.35 -6.45
N LYS A 860 13.51 -14.70 -5.31
CA LYS A 860 14.79 -14.17 -4.80
C LYS A 860 15.31 -15.07 -3.70
N ASP A 861 16.19 -15.98 -4.14
CA ASP A 861 17.20 -16.74 -3.39
C ASP A 861 16.74 -17.81 -2.38
N ASP A 862 17.43 -18.95 -2.40
CA ASP A 862 17.25 -20.07 -1.48
C ASP A 862 17.97 -19.77 -0.15
N PRO A 863 17.28 -19.70 1.00
CA PRO A 863 17.90 -19.31 2.26
C PRO A 863 18.86 -20.37 2.83
N PHE A 864 18.74 -21.66 2.45
CA PHE A 864 19.77 -22.64 2.76
C PHE A 864 21.02 -22.41 1.91
N TRP A 865 20.86 -22.03 0.63
CA TRP A 865 21.98 -21.67 -0.24
C TRP A 865 22.73 -20.41 0.23
N ILE A 866 22.00 -19.39 0.70
CA ILE A 866 22.60 -18.19 1.32
C ILE A 866 23.44 -18.61 2.53
N GLY A 867 22.86 -19.38 3.46
CA GLY A 867 23.56 -19.85 4.66
C GLY A 867 24.80 -20.70 4.35
N ILE A 868 24.73 -21.60 3.37
CA ILE A 868 25.87 -22.42 2.92
C ILE A 868 26.96 -21.52 2.31
N THR A 869 26.59 -20.55 1.47
CA THR A 869 27.54 -19.62 0.85
C THR A 869 28.27 -18.79 1.91
N GLN A 870 27.55 -18.32 2.93
CA GLN A 870 28.16 -17.65 4.07
C GLN A 870 29.12 -18.56 4.85
N MET A 871 28.74 -19.80 5.15
CA MET A 871 29.63 -20.73 5.87
C MET A 871 30.90 -21.05 5.08
N ILE A 872 30.81 -21.14 3.75
CA ILE A 872 31.99 -21.30 2.89
C ILE A 872 32.88 -20.06 2.96
N SER A 873 32.32 -18.84 2.95
CA SER A 873 33.11 -17.62 3.15
C SER A 873 33.80 -17.62 4.52
N GLU A 874 33.08 -17.93 5.59
CA GLU A 874 33.62 -17.98 6.94
C GLU A 874 34.73 -19.05 7.10
N GLU A 875 34.62 -20.23 6.47
CA GLU A 875 35.70 -21.24 6.48
C GLU A 875 36.92 -20.85 5.61
N ASN A 876 36.77 -19.93 4.65
CA ASN A 876 37.90 -19.41 3.87
C ASN A 876 38.65 -18.27 4.60
N ASP A 877 37.96 -17.56 5.50
CA ASP A 877 38.51 -16.47 6.32
C ASP A 877 39.23 -16.98 7.60
N LEU A 878 39.08 -18.26 7.95
CA LEU A 878 39.61 -18.94 9.15
C LEU A 878 40.88 -19.78 8.89
#